data_AF-A0A9X2YRD0-F1
#
_entry.id   AF-A0A9X2YRD0-F1
#
_cell.length_a   1.000
_cell.length_b   1.000
_cell.length_c   1.000
_cell.angle_alpha   90.00
_cell.angle_beta   90.00
_cell.angle_gamma   90.00
#
_symmetry.space_group_name_H-M   'P 1'
#
loop_
_entity.id
_entity.type
_entity.pdbx_description
1 polymer ?
#
loop_
_entity_poly.entity_id
_entity_poly.type
_entity_poly.pdbx_seq_one_letter_code
_entity_poly.pdbx_strand_id
1 'polypeptide(L)'
;MRRRAVLTGGAGFVGSHLAERLLEHDIDVVCLDNFVTGAPENVAHLQGRDGFRLLKVDVSDYISIPGPVDYVLHFASPASPVDYAELPIQTMKAGSVGTLHTLGLAKDKGARYLLASTSETYGDPLVHPQPESYWGNVNPVGPRACYDEAKRFAEALTTSYRVKHGVNAAIMRIFNTYGPRMRPRDGRAIPNFVGQALSNVPITVHGDGSQTRSVCYVDDLVDGALRLLFSDLSGPVNVGNPHEMTVLELANLVRELTGSQSPVEFTDRGQDDPSQRRPDIGLARRELGWEPKVDVRDGLLQTIDWFRDRADERSQAGFPAARRPILEVEQDRPRHKVAVIGTGYVGAVTSICLASLGHVVCGLDADPARAGQLNDGQAPFHEPGLPEMLTATLGTGRLKFTDQPTEALTDADFVFLCVGTPLGRDGSPDLTQLESAIRSLAPHLRPGVVIVNKSTVPVGSGNWTRTILEEALPGGRQTFFHVVSNPEFLREGSAIEDFLYPDRIVLGGDPSDVNRVAQLYQPVVDQSFDAGRRNHRPTLITTELASAEMIKYAANAFLATKISFANEISQLCELVGADVREVLPAIGADRRVGNAFLNPGVGWGGSCFGKDVAGLISTGQEYGYTPSMLCATVEINQAQRATAVRKLQRELHVLKGRRIALLGLTFKPGTDDLRDAPALDVAKRLLAAGAVISAFDPVVKSLPDEYAAIRLASDPYDAADRVDALILMTDWPEFRFIDAAALRRVMRGDLVVDGRNFLPQAAFVGSGLRLIGFGW
;
A
#
# COMPACT_ATOMS: atom_id res chain seq x y z
N MET A 1 33.02 6.18 24.98
CA MET A 1 31.82 6.26 24.11
C MET A 1 30.90 5.15 24.57
N ARG A 2 29.60 5.41 24.78
CA ARG A 2 28.64 4.35 25.11
C ARG A 2 28.61 3.32 23.99
N ARG A 3 28.42 2.05 24.34
CA ARG A 3 28.20 1.00 23.34
C ARG A 3 26.87 1.26 22.64
N ARG A 4 26.73 0.79 21.41
CA ARG A 4 25.51 0.97 20.60
C ARG A 4 24.98 -0.34 20.06
N ALA A 5 23.68 -0.55 20.22
CA ALA A 5 22.92 -1.64 19.65
C ALA A 5 21.98 -1.16 18.53
N VAL A 6 21.89 -1.93 17.45
CA VAL A 6 20.83 -1.82 16.44
C VAL A 6 19.86 -2.97 16.67
N LEU A 7 18.59 -2.65 16.98
CA LEU A 7 17.56 -3.63 17.30
C LEU A 7 16.45 -3.57 16.27
N THR A 8 16.32 -4.61 15.45
CA THR A 8 15.21 -4.70 14.48
C THR A 8 13.98 -5.32 15.12
N GLY A 9 12.78 -4.86 14.77
CA GLY A 9 11.53 -5.28 15.43
C GLY A 9 11.39 -4.66 16.81
N GLY A 10 12.07 -3.52 17.04
CA GLY A 10 12.17 -2.88 18.35
C GLY A 10 10.85 -2.34 18.89
N ALA A 11 9.83 -2.14 18.04
CA ALA A 11 8.48 -1.75 18.48
C ALA A 11 7.54 -2.96 18.65
N GLY A 12 8.04 -4.18 18.43
CA GLY A 12 7.33 -5.42 18.73
C GLY A 12 7.31 -5.75 20.23
N PHE A 13 6.58 -6.82 20.58
CA PHE A 13 6.45 -7.31 21.96
C PHE A 13 7.82 -7.50 22.64
N VAL A 14 8.62 -8.48 22.21
CA VAL A 14 9.93 -8.76 22.83
C VAL A 14 10.94 -7.63 22.58
N GLY A 15 10.92 -7.04 21.38
CA GLY A 15 11.86 -5.98 20.99
C GLY A 15 11.76 -4.74 21.88
N SER A 16 10.56 -4.33 22.28
CA SER A 16 10.38 -3.15 23.14
C SER A 16 10.97 -3.35 24.55
N HIS A 17 10.80 -4.54 25.13
CA HIS A 17 11.43 -4.90 26.40
C HIS A 17 12.96 -4.98 26.30
N LEU A 18 13.48 -5.53 25.19
CA LEU A 18 14.93 -5.53 24.92
C LEU A 18 15.50 -4.11 24.80
N ALA A 19 14.81 -3.21 24.10
CA ALA A 19 15.25 -1.83 23.96
C ALA A 19 15.38 -1.14 25.32
N GLU A 20 14.37 -1.31 26.18
CA GLU A 20 14.36 -0.77 27.54
C GLU A 20 15.52 -1.31 28.38
N ARG A 21 15.70 -2.64 28.39
CA ARG A 21 16.76 -3.29 29.16
C ARG A 21 18.16 -2.95 28.64
N LEU A 22 18.37 -2.82 27.33
CA LEU A 22 19.64 -2.38 26.76
C LEU A 22 20.02 -0.96 27.24
N LEU A 23 19.06 -0.04 27.28
CA LEU A 23 19.29 1.32 27.79
C LEU A 23 19.61 1.33 29.29
N GLU A 24 19.03 0.42 30.07
CA GLU A 24 19.38 0.23 31.49
C GLU A 24 20.80 -0.33 31.68
N HIS A 25 21.34 -1.00 30.68
CA HIS A 25 22.74 -1.43 30.62
C HIS A 25 23.69 -0.36 30.05
N ASP A 26 23.26 0.90 29.94
CA ASP A 26 24.03 2.04 29.39
C ASP A 26 24.47 1.80 27.92
N ILE A 27 23.64 1.09 27.14
CA ILE A 27 23.83 0.83 25.72
C ILE A 27 22.84 1.69 24.93
N ASP A 28 23.35 2.54 24.03
CA ASP A 28 22.52 3.32 23.10
C ASP A 28 21.76 2.36 22.18
N VAL A 29 20.48 2.61 21.91
CA VAL A 29 19.63 1.74 21.09
C VAL A 29 19.10 2.50 19.88
N VAL A 30 19.42 1.98 18.70
CA VAL A 30 18.77 2.35 17.43
C VAL A 30 17.76 1.26 17.06
N CYS A 31 16.49 1.51 17.39
CA CYS A 31 15.37 0.64 17.05
C CYS A 31 14.96 0.82 15.59
N LEU A 32 14.89 -0.28 14.84
CA LEU A 32 14.38 -0.34 13.47
C LEU A 32 13.04 -1.08 13.46
N ASP A 33 12.00 -0.50 12.90
CA ASP A 33 10.70 -1.16 12.77
C ASP A 33 9.93 -0.61 11.56
N ASN A 34 9.15 -1.43 10.86
CA ASN A 34 8.28 -0.98 9.76
C ASN A 34 6.81 -0.82 10.20
N PHE A 35 6.49 -1.20 11.45
CA PHE A 35 5.17 -1.19 12.09
C PHE A 35 4.13 -2.08 11.40
N VAL A 36 4.57 -3.09 10.63
CA VAL A 36 3.66 -4.09 10.05
C VAL A 36 3.05 -4.96 11.15
N THR A 37 3.86 -5.34 12.14
CA THR A 37 3.39 -6.05 13.36
C THR A 37 3.81 -5.39 14.67
N GLY A 38 4.74 -4.41 14.63
CA GLY A 38 5.12 -3.58 15.77
C GLY A 38 4.15 -2.41 16.01
N ALA A 39 4.17 -1.85 17.22
CA ALA A 39 3.31 -0.73 17.63
C ALA A 39 4.18 0.40 18.22
N PRO A 40 4.11 1.65 17.72
CA PRO A 40 4.89 2.77 18.26
C PRO A 40 4.71 2.97 19.77
N GLU A 41 3.52 2.67 20.29
CA GLU A 41 3.14 2.79 21.70
C GLU A 41 4.04 1.92 22.60
N ASN A 42 4.53 0.79 22.09
CA ASN A 42 5.40 -0.12 22.86
C ASN A 42 6.75 0.51 23.21
N VAL A 43 7.20 1.52 22.46
CA VAL A 43 8.46 2.24 22.71
C VAL A 43 8.25 3.74 22.96
N ALA A 44 6.99 4.19 23.08
CA ALA A 44 6.68 5.60 23.29
C ALA A 44 7.31 6.16 24.58
N HIS A 45 7.33 5.36 25.65
CA HIS A 45 7.96 5.70 26.93
C HIS A 45 9.49 5.86 26.86
N LEU A 46 10.14 5.37 25.79
CA LEU A 46 11.58 5.54 25.55
C LEU A 46 11.88 6.78 24.70
N GLN A 47 10.87 7.40 24.08
CA GLN A 47 11.06 8.60 23.26
C GLN A 47 11.56 9.76 24.13
N GLY A 48 12.65 10.38 23.72
CA GLY A 48 13.30 11.45 24.48
C GLY A 48 14.27 10.99 25.57
N ARG A 49 14.37 9.68 25.85
CA ARG A 49 15.44 9.13 26.70
C ARG A 49 16.77 9.23 25.96
N ASP A 50 17.80 9.72 26.65
CA ASP A 50 19.16 9.78 26.11
C ASP A 50 19.63 8.39 25.67
N GLY A 51 20.27 8.31 24.50
CA GLY A 51 20.71 7.06 23.89
C GLY A 51 19.65 6.27 23.09
N PHE A 52 18.37 6.65 23.08
CA PHE A 52 17.33 5.96 22.29
C PHE A 52 16.99 6.66 20.97
N ARG A 53 16.86 5.89 19.89
CA ARG A 53 16.39 6.38 18.59
C ARG A 53 15.51 5.34 17.90
N LEU A 54 14.35 5.78 17.40
CA LEU A 54 13.46 4.96 16.58
C LEU A 54 13.54 5.38 15.10
N LEU A 55 13.71 4.41 14.21
CA LEU A 55 13.74 4.60 12.77
C LEU A 55 12.72 3.69 12.09
N LYS A 56 11.86 4.29 11.25
CA LYS A 56 10.98 3.52 10.37
C LYS A 56 11.79 2.93 9.21
N VAL A 57 11.97 1.61 9.22
CA VAL A 57 12.79 0.85 8.26
C VAL A 57 12.20 -0.55 8.07
N ASP A 58 12.04 -0.96 6.81
CA ASP A 58 11.85 -2.38 6.48
C ASP A 58 13.23 -3.04 6.38
N VAL A 59 13.45 -4.10 7.16
CA VAL A 59 14.73 -4.82 7.15
C VAL A 59 15.01 -5.54 5.82
N SER A 60 13.97 -5.77 5.02
CA SER A 60 14.09 -6.33 3.68
C SER A 60 14.72 -5.36 2.69
N ASP A 61 14.84 -4.07 3.05
CA ASP A 61 15.57 -3.05 2.31
C ASP A 61 16.99 -2.88 2.89
N TYR A 62 17.90 -2.29 2.11
CA TYR A 62 19.28 -2.06 2.55
C TYR A 62 19.34 -1.19 3.82
N ILE A 63 20.10 -1.65 4.83
CA ILE A 63 20.23 -0.98 6.13
C ILE A 63 21.61 -0.34 6.25
N SER A 64 21.65 0.98 6.49
CA SER A 64 22.88 1.72 6.79
C SER A 64 22.72 2.51 8.08
N ILE A 65 23.61 2.26 9.04
CA ILE A 65 23.64 2.97 10.34
C ILE A 65 24.97 3.72 10.46
N PRO A 66 24.95 5.04 10.67
CA PRO A 66 26.17 5.83 10.79
C PRO A 66 26.86 5.61 12.15
N GLY A 67 28.19 5.69 12.14
CA GLY A 67 29.02 5.54 13.33
C GLY A 67 29.27 4.08 13.75
N PRO A 68 29.89 3.88 14.93
CA PRO A 68 30.14 2.55 15.47
C PRO A 68 28.85 1.88 15.94
N VAL A 69 28.81 0.55 15.80
CA VAL A 69 27.75 -0.33 16.29
C VAL A 69 28.43 -1.54 16.92
N ASP A 70 28.14 -1.81 18.18
CA ASP A 70 28.73 -2.92 18.93
C ASP A 70 27.86 -4.19 18.86
N TYR A 71 26.54 -4.00 18.74
CA TYR A 71 25.56 -5.08 18.73
C TYR A 71 24.52 -4.90 17.62
N VAL A 72 24.18 -5.99 16.93
CA VAL A 72 23.04 -6.06 16.01
C VAL A 72 22.12 -7.19 16.47
N LEU A 73 20.89 -6.86 16.85
CA LEU A 73 19.89 -7.81 17.32
C LEU A 73 18.76 -7.89 16.29
N HIS A 74 18.62 -9.05 15.65
CA HIS A 74 17.62 -9.25 14.61
C HIS A 74 16.37 -9.96 15.15
N PHE A 75 15.38 -9.17 15.60
CA PHE A 75 14.09 -9.61 16.16
C PHE A 75 12.88 -9.28 15.26
N ALA A 76 13.10 -8.70 14.07
CA ALA A 76 12.01 -8.36 13.15
C ALA A 76 11.44 -9.62 12.49
N SER A 77 10.16 -9.91 12.73
CA SER A 77 9.38 -10.89 11.98
C SER A 77 7.90 -10.73 12.31
N PRO A 78 6.98 -10.84 11.32
CA PRO A 78 5.63 -11.32 11.60
C PRO A 78 5.77 -12.74 12.16
N ALA A 79 5.29 -12.99 13.37
CA ALA A 79 5.66 -14.19 14.14
C ALA A 79 4.47 -14.91 14.78
N SER A 80 3.26 -14.37 14.63
CA SER A 80 2.04 -15.02 15.13
C SER A 80 1.37 -15.85 14.02
N PRO A 81 0.59 -16.89 14.37
CA PRO A 81 -0.15 -17.70 13.41
C PRO A 81 -0.99 -16.92 12.41
N VAL A 82 -1.64 -15.86 12.90
CA VAL A 82 -2.42 -14.95 12.06
C VAL A 82 -1.49 -14.14 11.15
N ASP A 83 -0.42 -13.56 11.70
CA ASP A 83 0.45 -12.68 10.93
C ASP A 83 1.14 -13.40 9.77
N TYR A 84 1.75 -14.57 9.98
CA TYR A 84 2.49 -15.24 8.90
C TYR A 84 1.56 -15.96 7.91
N ALA A 85 0.33 -16.25 8.29
CA ALA A 85 -0.71 -16.68 7.34
C ALA A 85 -1.17 -15.52 6.44
N GLU A 86 -1.33 -14.32 7.00
CA GLU A 86 -1.74 -13.12 6.26
C GLU A 86 -0.58 -12.49 5.45
N LEU A 87 0.65 -12.60 5.95
CA LEU A 87 1.85 -11.95 5.40
C LEU A 87 2.97 -12.97 5.09
N PRO A 88 2.71 -14.04 4.31
CA PRO A 88 3.68 -15.12 4.12
C PRO A 88 4.95 -14.64 3.39
N ILE A 89 4.81 -13.75 2.41
CA ILE A 89 5.94 -13.21 1.64
C ILE A 89 6.80 -12.29 2.52
N GLN A 90 6.18 -11.40 3.30
CA GLN A 90 6.88 -10.47 4.17
C GLN A 90 7.58 -11.21 5.31
N THR A 91 6.96 -12.26 5.84
CA THR A 91 7.57 -13.17 6.81
C THR A 91 8.83 -13.81 6.25
N MET A 92 8.75 -14.36 5.03
CA MET A 92 9.91 -14.90 4.32
C MET A 92 10.98 -13.85 4.08
N LYS A 93 10.63 -12.65 3.59
CA LYS A 93 11.59 -11.57 3.32
C LYS A 93 12.29 -11.10 4.59
N ALA A 94 11.57 -10.89 5.68
CA ALA A 94 12.15 -10.48 6.96
C ALA A 94 13.15 -11.53 7.46
N GLY A 95 12.78 -12.82 7.46
CA GLY A 95 13.68 -13.89 7.91
C GLY A 95 14.80 -14.25 6.92
N SER A 96 14.69 -13.89 5.64
CA SER A 96 15.72 -14.17 4.63
C SER A 96 16.56 -12.94 4.26
N VAL A 97 16.00 -12.03 3.46
CA VAL A 97 16.64 -10.79 3.02
C VAL A 97 16.97 -9.90 4.22
N GLY A 98 16.07 -9.80 5.19
CA GLY A 98 16.32 -9.05 6.43
C GLY A 98 17.50 -9.62 7.23
N THR A 99 17.60 -10.94 7.35
CA THR A 99 18.77 -11.59 7.95
C THR A 99 20.04 -11.29 7.16
N LEU A 100 19.99 -11.33 5.83
CA LEU A 100 21.14 -10.99 4.98
C LEU A 100 21.63 -9.56 5.21
N HIS A 101 20.73 -8.58 5.21
CA HIS A 101 21.07 -7.17 5.40
C HIS A 101 21.62 -6.89 6.80
N THR A 102 21.03 -7.48 7.84
CA THR A 102 21.46 -7.27 9.22
C THR A 102 22.78 -7.98 9.54
N LEU A 103 23.05 -9.16 8.95
CA LEU A 103 24.37 -9.80 8.99
C LEU A 103 25.42 -8.98 8.21
N GLY A 104 25.03 -8.41 7.07
CA GLY A 104 25.87 -7.48 6.32
C GLY A 104 26.28 -6.27 7.15
N LEU A 105 25.32 -5.67 7.86
CA LEU A 105 25.57 -4.58 8.81
C LEU A 105 26.51 -5.03 9.95
N ALA A 106 26.27 -6.18 10.56
CA ALA A 106 27.12 -6.68 11.64
C ALA A 106 28.57 -6.90 11.17
N LYS A 107 28.74 -7.45 9.97
CA LYS A 107 30.04 -7.63 9.33
C LYS A 107 30.74 -6.29 9.07
N ASP A 108 30.05 -5.33 8.47
CA ASP A 108 30.57 -3.98 8.18
C ASP A 108 31.06 -3.27 9.44
N LYS A 109 30.31 -3.42 10.53
CA LYS A 109 30.59 -2.75 11.81
C LYS A 109 31.52 -3.52 12.74
N GLY A 110 31.83 -4.78 12.43
CA GLY A 110 32.49 -5.68 13.38
C GLY A 110 31.65 -5.94 14.64
N ALA A 111 30.32 -5.79 14.53
CA ALA A 111 29.39 -5.91 15.65
C ALA A 111 29.10 -7.38 16.00
N ARG A 112 28.80 -7.65 17.27
CA ARG A 112 28.25 -8.95 17.68
C ARG A 112 26.78 -9.04 17.24
N TYR A 113 26.43 -10.13 16.58
CA TYR A 113 25.10 -10.37 16.03
C TYR A 113 24.31 -11.37 16.87
N LEU A 114 23.07 -11.06 17.21
CA LEU A 114 22.14 -11.98 17.87
C LEU A 114 20.91 -12.20 16.98
N LEU A 115 20.74 -13.42 16.50
CA LEU A 115 19.56 -13.84 15.75
C LEU A 115 18.46 -14.32 16.70
N ALA A 116 17.26 -13.73 16.58
CA ALA A 116 16.05 -14.30 17.16
C ALA A 116 15.46 -15.38 16.24
N SER A 117 15.87 -16.63 16.48
CA SER A 117 15.22 -17.83 15.95
C SER A 117 14.09 -18.28 16.87
N THR A 118 13.52 -19.46 16.65
CA THR A 118 12.31 -19.92 17.35
C THR A 118 12.25 -21.44 17.42
N SER A 119 11.46 -21.96 18.37
CA SER A 119 11.10 -23.38 18.44
C SER A 119 10.40 -23.90 17.17
N GLU A 120 9.86 -23.04 16.31
CA GLU A 120 9.28 -23.48 15.03
C GLU A 120 10.32 -24.13 14.09
N THR A 121 11.62 -23.88 14.27
CA THR A 121 12.65 -24.61 13.51
C THR A 121 12.66 -26.11 13.78
N TYR A 122 12.01 -26.54 14.89
CA TYR A 122 11.81 -27.93 15.24
C TYR A 122 10.55 -28.56 14.60
N GLY A 123 9.61 -27.76 14.09
CA GLY A 123 8.35 -28.20 13.49
C GLY A 123 7.43 -28.93 14.47
N ASP A 124 6.87 -30.07 14.06
CA ASP A 124 6.18 -31.02 14.96
C ASP A 124 7.19 -32.09 15.43
N PRO A 125 7.86 -31.88 16.56
CA PRO A 125 9.08 -32.60 16.90
C PRO A 125 8.81 -34.07 17.24
N LEU A 126 9.68 -34.97 16.76
CA LEU A 126 9.67 -36.39 17.12
C LEU A 126 10.48 -36.70 18.39
N VAL A 127 11.18 -35.69 18.93
CA VAL A 127 12.06 -35.78 20.10
C VAL A 127 11.55 -34.81 21.16
N HIS A 128 11.38 -35.30 22.40
CA HIS A 128 10.86 -34.53 23.52
C HIS A 128 11.64 -34.83 24.82
N PRO A 129 12.16 -33.82 25.56
CA PRO A 129 12.18 -32.39 25.22
C PRO A 129 13.02 -32.11 23.95
N GLN A 130 12.96 -30.91 23.40
CA GLN A 130 13.70 -30.53 22.19
C GLN A 130 15.12 -30.02 22.53
N PRO A 131 16.19 -30.80 22.29
CA PRO A 131 17.56 -30.31 22.43
C PRO A 131 17.99 -29.45 21.23
N GLU A 132 19.01 -28.62 21.40
CA GLU A 132 19.58 -27.79 20.32
C GLU A 132 20.11 -28.63 19.14
N SER A 133 20.54 -29.87 19.40
CA SER A 133 21.06 -30.81 18.40
C SER A 133 19.99 -31.44 17.50
N TYR A 134 18.71 -31.31 17.83
CA TYR A 134 17.63 -31.86 17.00
C TYR A 134 17.47 -31.07 15.69
N TRP A 135 17.37 -31.79 14.57
CA TRP A 135 17.34 -31.19 13.22
C TRP A 135 16.01 -30.52 12.84
N GLY A 136 14.91 -30.93 13.46
CA GLY A 136 13.55 -30.46 13.16
C GLY A 136 12.76 -31.36 12.19
N ASN A 137 11.43 -31.31 12.30
CA ASN A 137 10.47 -32.03 11.45
C ASN A 137 9.46 -31.01 10.88
N VAL A 138 9.89 -30.29 9.85
CA VAL A 138 9.19 -29.14 9.26
C VAL A 138 8.67 -29.49 7.87
N ASN A 139 7.46 -29.00 7.55
CA ASN A 139 6.84 -29.14 6.25
C ASN A 139 7.08 -27.89 5.39
N PRO A 140 7.97 -27.92 4.38
CA PRO A 140 8.36 -26.73 3.61
C PRO A 140 7.27 -26.23 2.64
N VAL A 141 6.18 -26.98 2.47
CA VAL A 141 5.04 -26.59 1.62
C VAL A 141 3.72 -26.52 2.42
N GLY A 142 3.81 -26.64 3.74
CA GLY A 142 2.66 -26.56 4.65
C GLY A 142 2.21 -25.12 4.90
N PRO A 143 1.03 -24.92 5.52
CA PRO A 143 0.47 -23.60 5.78
C PRO A 143 1.32 -22.72 6.71
N ARG A 144 2.24 -23.34 7.47
CA ARG A 144 3.17 -22.66 8.40
C ARG A 144 4.57 -22.48 7.81
N ALA A 145 4.84 -23.04 6.63
CA ALA A 145 6.18 -23.14 6.04
C ALA A 145 6.90 -21.80 5.93
N CYS A 146 6.18 -20.71 5.64
CA CYS A 146 6.77 -19.39 5.45
C CYS A 146 7.49 -18.87 6.70
N TYR A 147 7.03 -19.19 7.91
CA TYR A 147 7.71 -18.77 9.13
C TYR A 147 8.81 -19.76 9.51
N ASP A 148 8.51 -21.06 9.45
CA ASP A 148 9.43 -22.12 9.83
C ASP A 148 10.69 -22.11 8.96
N GLU A 149 10.53 -22.04 7.63
CA GLU A 149 11.63 -22.05 6.67
C GLU A 149 12.39 -20.73 6.65
N ALA A 150 11.73 -19.59 6.88
CA ALA A 150 12.43 -18.32 7.01
C ALA A 150 13.41 -18.34 8.19
N LYS A 151 13.05 -18.99 9.31
CA LYS A 151 13.89 -19.11 10.49
C LYS A 151 15.01 -20.13 10.30
N ARG A 152 14.75 -21.26 9.64
CA ARG A 152 15.79 -22.22 9.24
C ARG A 152 16.80 -21.60 8.28
N PHE A 153 16.33 -20.84 7.28
CA PHE A 153 17.19 -20.07 6.39
C PHE A 153 18.05 -19.07 7.17
N ALA A 154 17.46 -18.34 8.12
CA ALA A 154 18.18 -17.38 8.94
C ALA A 154 19.32 -18.02 9.75
N GLU A 155 19.08 -19.19 10.36
CA GLU A 155 20.11 -19.95 11.09
C GLU A 155 21.24 -20.44 10.18
N ALA A 156 20.89 -20.97 9.00
CA ALA A 156 21.86 -21.44 8.02
C ALA A 156 22.73 -20.29 7.48
N LEU A 157 22.12 -19.14 7.19
CA LEU A 157 22.83 -17.96 6.71
C LEU A 157 23.73 -17.37 7.79
N THR A 158 23.24 -17.28 9.04
CA THR A 158 24.03 -16.81 10.19
C THR A 158 25.25 -17.70 10.43
N THR A 159 25.06 -19.02 10.39
CA THR A 159 26.16 -19.99 10.50
C THR A 159 27.17 -19.83 9.37
N SER A 160 26.69 -19.60 8.13
CA SER A 160 27.55 -19.38 6.97
C SER A 160 28.38 -18.09 7.09
N TYR A 161 27.80 -17.00 7.58
CA TYR A 161 28.52 -15.75 7.85
C TYR A 161 29.58 -15.93 8.94
N ARG A 162 29.28 -16.69 9.99
CA ARG A 162 30.25 -17.04 11.03
C ARG A 162 31.44 -17.81 10.46
N VAL A 163 31.19 -18.87 9.68
CA VAL A 163 32.25 -19.73 9.12
C VAL A 163 33.05 -19.02 8.02
N LYS A 164 32.38 -18.32 7.10
CA LYS A 164 33.02 -17.75 5.90
C LYS A 164 33.59 -16.35 6.14
N HIS A 165 32.97 -15.57 7.00
CA HIS A 165 33.32 -14.16 7.22
C HIS A 165 33.77 -13.85 8.64
N GLY A 166 33.78 -14.83 9.56
CA GLY A 166 34.22 -14.63 10.93
C GLY A 166 33.31 -13.70 11.75
N VAL A 167 32.06 -13.50 11.32
CA VAL A 167 31.11 -12.65 12.06
C VAL A 167 30.83 -13.28 13.42
N ASN A 168 31.01 -12.49 14.48
CA ASN A 168 30.71 -12.89 15.86
C ASN A 168 29.18 -12.97 16.04
N ALA A 169 28.59 -14.13 15.81
CA ALA A 169 27.15 -14.32 15.76
C ALA A 169 26.67 -15.43 16.70
N ALA A 170 25.56 -15.15 17.40
CA ALA A 170 24.83 -16.06 18.26
C ALA A 170 23.41 -16.31 17.72
N ILE A 171 22.92 -17.54 17.88
CA ILE A 171 21.55 -17.95 17.52
C ILE A 171 20.77 -18.27 18.80
N MET A 172 19.66 -17.57 19.01
CA MET A 172 18.74 -17.80 20.12
C MET A 172 17.45 -18.45 19.62
N ARG A 173 17.09 -19.64 20.14
CA ARG A 173 15.82 -20.30 19.82
C ARG A 173 14.78 -19.99 20.90
N ILE A 174 13.83 -19.14 20.54
CA ILE A 174 12.76 -18.66 21.42
C ILE A 174 11.57 -19.63 21.41
N PHE A 175 11.14 -20.03 22.60
CA PHE A 175 9.91 -20.81 22.80
C PHE A 175 8.72 -19.88 23.10
N ASN A 176 7.53 -20.43 23.32
CA ASN A 176 6.32 -19.64 23.50
C ASN A 176 6.51 -18.62 24.63
N THR A 177 6.45 -17.34 24.28
CA THR A 177 6.73 -16.24 25.22
C THR A 177 5.48 -15.40 25.43
N TYR A 178 5.28 -14.91 26.65
CA TYR A 178 4.14 -14.09 27.03
C TYR A 178 4.47 -13.00 28.05
N GLY A 179 3.61 -11.97 28.16
CA GLY A 179 3.81 -10.87 29.09
C GLY A 179 3.26 -9.52 28.62
N PRO A 180 3.67 -8.45 29.33
CA PRO A 180 3.67 -7.05 28.93
C PRO A 180 3.65 -6.76 27.43
N ARG A 181 2.84 -5.88 26.84
CA ARG A 181 3.06 -5.42 25.44
C ARG A 181 2.74 -6.44 24.32
N MET A 182 2.12 -7.57 24.64
CA MET A 182 1.57 -8.48 23.63
C MET A 182 0.36 -7.90 22.91
N ARG A 183 0.22 -8.13 21.60
CA ARG A 183 -0.94 -7.65 20.84
C ARG A 183 -2.19 -8.48 21.17
N PRO A 184 -3.35 -7.85 21.44
CA PRO A 184 -4.61 -8.58 21.52
C PRO A 184 -4.95 -9.25 20.19
N ARG A 185 -5.51 -10.45 20.24
CA ARG A 185 -6.05 -11.19 19.07
C ARG A 185 -5.02 -11.48 17.97
N ASP A 186 -3.75 -11.67 18.33
CA ASP A 186 -2.73 -12.05 17.34
C ASP A 186 -2.69 -13.56 17.03
N GLY A 187 -3.64 -14.34 17.55
CA GLY A 187 -3.74 -15.78 17.28
C GLY A 187 -2.94 -16.68 18.21
N ARG A 188 -2.13 -16.13 19.12
CA ARG A 188 -1.46 -16.93 20.15
C ARG A 188 -2.42 -17.27 21.30
N ALA A 189 -2.19 -18.40 21.95
CA ALA A 189 -3.08 -18.94 22.99
C ALA A 189 -3.35 -17.93 24.13
N ILE A 190 -2.31 -17.42 24.79
CA ILE A 190 -2.45 -16.51 25.94
C ILE A 190 -3.22 -15.21 25.61
N PRO A 191 -2.86 -14.42 24.59
CA PRO A 191 -3.61 -13.19 24.29
C PRO A 191 -5.05 -13.46 23.85
N ASN A 192 -5.33 -14.61 23.21
CA ASN A 192 -6.70 -15.02 22.90
C ASN A 192 -7.48 -15.40 24.17
N PHE A 193 -6.93 -16.25 25.04
CA PHE A 193 -7.59 -16.70 26.26
C PHE A 193 -7.86 -15.54 27.21
N VAL A 194 -6.87 -14.67 27.42
CA VAL A 194 -7.02 -13.48 28.28
C VAL A 194 -8.08 -12.54 27.70
N GLY A 195 -8.03 -12.27 26.40
CA GLY A 195 -9.01 -11.43 25.73
C GLY A 195 -10.44 -12.00 25.80
N GLN A 196 -10.61 -13.30 25.61
CA GLN A 196 -11.91 -13.99 25.67
C GLN A 196 -12.47 -14.02 27.09
N ALA A 197 -11.63 -14.35 28.07
CA ALA A 197 -12.01 -14.42 29.48
C ALA A 197 -12.39 -13.04 30.03
N LEU A 198 -11.58 -12.00 29.80
CA LEU A 198 -11.89 -10.62 30.20
C LEU A 198 -13.14 -10.08 29.49
N SER A 199 -13.39 -10.52 28.25
CA SER A 199 -14.59 -10.12 27.51
C SER A 199 -15.82 -10.95 27.84
N ASN A 200 -15.76 -11.93 28.77
CA ASN A 200 -16.84 -12.89 29.07
C ASN A 200 -17.46 -13.53 27.81
N VAL A 201 -16.62 -13.95 26.86
CA VAL A 201 -16.99 -14.79 25.72
C VAL A 201 -16.31 -16.15 25.85
N PRO A 202 -16.82 -17.23 25.21
CA PRO A 202 -16.21 -18.55 25.32
C PRO A 202 -14.70 -18.55 25.02
N ILE A 203 -13.95 -19.29 25.83
CA ILE A 203 -12.50 -19.48 25.66
C ILE A 203 -12.31 -20.62 24.67
N THR A 204 -11.70 -20.33 23.52
CA THR A 204 -11.57 -21.28 22.42
C THR A 204 -10.29 -22.08 22.54
N VAL A 205 -10.40 -23.39 22.76
CA VAL A 205 -9.27 -24.33 22.71
C VAL A 205 -9.34 -25.11 21.40
N HIS A 206 -8.24 -25.11 20.64
CA HIS A 206 -8.14 -25.91 19.42
C HIS A 206 -7.77 -27.36 19.76
N GLY A 207 -8.39 -28.35 19.13
CA GLY A 207 -8.30 -29.76 19.54
C GLY A 207 -9.05 -30.05 20.83
N ASP A 208 -8.66 -31.10 21.55
CA ASP A 208 -9.21 -31.50 22.85
C ASP A 208 -8.51 -30.83 24.05
N GLY A 209 -7.51 -29.99 23.78
CA GLY A 209 -6.73 -29.29 24.80
C GLY A 209 -5.61 -30.12 25.45
N SER A 210 -5.43 -31.39 25.05
CA SER A 210 -4.39 -32.29 25.58
C SER A 210 -2.98 -31.97 25.11
N GLN A 211 -2.84 -31.19 24.02
CA GLN A 211 -1.55 -30.76 23.51
C GLN A 211 -0.86 -29.85 24.53
N THR A 212 0.46 -29.95 24.59
CA THR A 212 1.24 -29.28 25.63
C THR A 212 2.02 -28.09 25.08
N ARG A 213 2.21 -27.07 25.93
CA ARG A 213 3.00 -25.88 25.64
C ARG A 213 3.84 -25.54 26.86
N SER A 214 5.05 -25.06 26.61
CA SER A 214 5.88 -24.44 27.65
C SER A 214 5.95 -22.93 27.41
N VAL A 215 5.54 -22.14 28.40
CA VAL A 215 5.41 -20.69 28.29
C VAL A 215 6.45 -19.97 29.15
N CYS A 216 7.20 -19.05 28.54
CA CYS A 216 8.25 -18.27 29.18
C CYS A 216 7.78 -16.83 29.36
N TYR A 217 7.92 -16.29 30.57
CA TYR A 217 7.63 -14.89 30.81
C TYR A 217 8.65 -13.99 30.09
N VAL A 218 8.22 -12.83 29.63
CA VAL A 218 9.03 -11.94 28.78
C VAL A 218 10.31 -11.46 29.47
N ASP A 219 10.28 -11.16 30.76
CA ASP A 219 11.47 -10.71 31.48
C ASP A 219 12.55 -11.79 31.54
N ASP A 220 12.15 -13.05 31.75
CA ASP A 220 13.06 -14.19 31.74
C ASP A 220 13.69 -14.37 30.35
N LEU A 221 12.88 -14.26 29.29
CA LEU A 221 13.37 -14.33 27.91
C LEU A 221 14.39 -13.22 27.63
N VAL A 222 14.09 -11.98 28.05
CA VAL A 222 14.95 -10.82 27.82
C VAL A 222 16.25 -10.93 28.60
N ASP A 223 16.24 -11.43 29.85
CA ASP A 223 17.44 -11.74 30.61
C ASP A 223 18.30 -12.80 29.91
N GLY A 224 17.67 -13.87 29.40
CA GLY A 224 18.35 -14.92 28.63
C GLY A 224 18.99 -14.38 27.35
N ALA A 225 18.28 -13.51 26.64
CA ALA A 225 18.77 -12.85 25.42
C ALA A 225 19.99 -11.97 25.70
N LEU A 226 19.98 -11.18 26.78
CA LEU A 226 21.11 -10.32 27.17
C LEU A 226 22.32 -11.14 27.62
N ARG A 227 22.12 -12.21 28.40
CA ARG A 227 23.21 -13.12 28.78
C ARG A 227 23.85 -13.76 27.56
N LEU A 228 23.05 -14.20 26.59
CA LEU A 228 23.58 -14.75 25.34
C LEU A 228 24.30 -13.67 24.51
N LEU A 229 23.74 -12.45 24.44
CA LEU A 229 24.36 -11.30 23.79
C LEU A 229 25.73 -10.97 24.38
N PHE A 230 25.91 -11.08 25.70
CA PHE A 230 27.16 -10.76 26.37
C PHE A 230 28.12 -11.94 26.58
N SER A 231 27.69 -13.17 26.29
CA SER A 231 28.56 -14.35 26.31
C SER A 231 29.46 -14.44 25.06
N ASP A 232 30.31 -15.47 25.00
CA ASP A 232 31.05 -15.85 23.78
C ASP A 232 30.38 -17.00 23.00
N LEU A 233 29.20 -17.46 23.44
CA LEU A 233 28.49 -18.55 22.77
C LEU A 233 28.03 -18.13 21.38
N SER A 234 28.07 -19.09 20.46
CA SER A 234 27.65 -18.89 19.07
C SER A 234 26.29 -19.53 18.76
N GLY A 235 25.76 -20.38 19.65
CA GLY A 235 24.48 -21.05 19.51
C GLY A 235 24.39 -22.08 18.34
N PRO A 236 23.20 -22.68 18.12
CA PRO A 236 21.93 -22.33 18.74
C PRO A 236 21.88 -22.59 20.26
N VAL A 237 21.12 -21.76 20.98
CA VAL A 237 20.82 -21.93 22.42
C VAL A 237 19.31 -21.81 22.61
N ASN A 238 18.71 -22.78 23.31
CA ASN A 238 17.31 -22.72 23.68
C ASN A 238 17.12 -21.75 24.85
N VAL A 239 16.24 -20.76 24.67
CA VAL A 239 15.82 -19.83 25.71
C VAL A 239 14.31 -19.91 25.83
N GLY A 240 13.85 -20.53 26.91
CA GLY A 240 12.45 -20.79 27.19
C GLY A 240 12.25 -21.46 28.54
N ASN A 241 11.01 -21.88 28.83
CA ASN A 241 10.67 -22.52 30.08
C ASN A 241 10.59 -24.05 29.92
N PRO A 242 11.28 -24.88 30.73
CA PRO A 242 11.15 -26.33 30.66
C PRO A 242 9.90 -26.85 31.40
N HIS A 243 9.13 -25.98 32.06
CA HIS A 243 7.84 -26.30 32.65
C HIS A 243 6.77 -26.37 31.56
N GLU A 244 6.18 -27.55 31.40
CA GLU A 244 5.20 -27.85 30.38
C GLU A 244 3.80 -28.01 31.00
N MET A 245 2.79 -27.49 30.32
CA MET A 245 1.39 -27.63 30.71
C MET A 245 0.51 -27.85 29.48
N THR A 246 -0.65 -28.47 29.67
CA THR A 246 -1.64 -28.62 28.60
C THR A 246 -2.27 -27.28 28.23
N VAL A 247 -2.74 -27.16 27.00
CA VAL A 247 -3.46 -25.95 26.56
C VAL A 247 -4.75 -25.76 27.37
N LEU A 248 -5.40 -26.86 27.78
CA LEU A 248 -6.57 -26.81 28.65
C LEU A 248 -6.25 -26.29 30.06
N GLU A 249 -5.13 -26.73 30.67
CA GLU A 249 -4.67 -26.19 31.96
C GLU A 249 -4.39 -24.70 31.86
N LEU A 250 -3.73 -24.26 30.78
CA LEU A 250 -3.46 -22.84 30.53
C LEU A 250 -4.76 -22.02 30.38
N ALA A 251 -5.73 -22.53 29.62
CA ALA A 251 -7.04 -21.87 29.45
C ALA A 251 -7.79 -21.76 30.78
N ASN A 252 -7.81 -22.82 31.58
CA ASN A 252 -8.44 -22.82 32.90
C ASN A 252 -7.75 -21.88 33.89
N LEU A 253 -6.41 -21.83 33.87
CA LEU A 253 -5.65 -20.92 34.71
C LEU A 253 -5.95 -19.46 34.36
N VAL A 254 -6.01 -19.11 33.07
CA VAL A 254 -6.41 -17.76 32.64
C VAL A 254 -7.85 -17.44 33.08
N ARG A 255 -8.78 -18.39 32.93
CA ARG A 255 -10.17 -18.22 33.37
C ARG A 255 -10.26 -17.96 34.88
N GLU A 256 -9.49 -18.72 35.68
CA GLU A 256 -9.40 -18.57 37.13
C GLU A 256 -8.87 -17.18 37.50
N LEU A 257 -7.71 -16.79 36.94
CA LEU A 257 -7.02 -15.53 37.27
C LEU A 257 -7.78 -14.28 36.81
N THR A 258 -8.61 -14.41 35.78
CA THR A 258 -9.50 -13.33 35.32
C THR A 258 -10.81 -13.26 36.10
N GLY A 259 -11.14 -14.27 36.91
CA GLY A 259 -12.45 -14.40 37.56
C GLY A 259 -13.60 -14.65 36.58
N SER A 260 -13.31 -15.08 35.36
CA SER A 260 -14.28 -15.23 34.27
C SER A 260 -15.14 -16.48 34.43
N GLN A 261 -16.42 -16.38 34.04
CA GLN A 261 -17.35 -17.52 33.96
C GLN A 261 -17.47 -18.09 32.54
N SER A 262 -16.62 -17.65 31.61
CA SER A 262 -16.66 -18.10 30.22
C SER A 262 -16.52 -19.63 30.11
N PRO A 263 -17.40 -20.30 29.34
CA PRO A 263 -17.21 -21.71 29.04
C PRO A 263 -15.96 -21.90 28.17
N VAL A 264 -15.33 -23.07 28.28
CA VAL A 264 -14.25 -23.47 27.36
C VAL A 264 -14.90 -24.26 26.23
N GLU A 265 -14.68 -23.82 24.99
CA GLU A 265 -15.20 -24.44 23.78
C GLU A 265 -14.07 -25.03 22.95
N PHE A 266 -14.29 -26.23 22.44
CA PHE A 266 -13.32 -26.95 21.62
C PHE A 266 -13.61 -26.73 20.13
N THR A 267 -12.57 -26.50 19.36
CA THR A 267 -12.64 -26.30 17.90
C THR A 267 -11.62 -27.19 17.19
N ASP A 268 -11.71 -27.32 15.87
CA ASP A 268 -10.77 -28.13 15.11
C ASP A 268 -9.32 -27.64 15.25
N ARG A 269 -8.40 -28.60 15.23
CA ARG A 269 -6.97 -28.34 15.33
C ARG A 269 -6.43 -27.86 13.98
N GLY A 270 -5.63 -26.81 14.00
CA GLY A 270 -4.95 -26.33 12.80
C GLY A 270 -3.98 -27.36 12.22
N GLN A 271 -3.89 -27.42 10.89
CA GLN A 271 -2.91 -28.26 10.21
C GLN A 271 -1.48 -27.87 10.63
N ASP A 272 -0.64 -28.88 10.87
CA ASP A 272 0.77 -28.76 11.29
C ASP A 272 0.97 -27.98 12.61
N ASP A 273 -0.06 -27.83 13.45
CA ASP A 273 0.10 -27.32 14.82
C ASP A 273 0.83 -28.34 15.69
N PRO A 274 1.97 -28.01 16.35
CA PRO A 274 2.76 -29.01 17.07
C PRO A 274 2.06 -29.61 18.30
N SER A 275 2.26 -30.90 18.53
CA SER A 275 1.59 -31.63 19.63
C SER A 275 2.23 -31.39 20.99
N GLN A 276 3.56 -31.28 21.02
CA GLN A 276 4.31 -31.07 22.25
C GLN A 276 5.44 -30.09 22.00
N ARG A 277 5.71 -29.22 22.98
CA ARG A 277 6.75 -28.21 22.85
C ARG A 277 7.35 -27.86 24.22
N ARG A 278 8.55 -28.36 24.44
CA ARG A 278 9.33 -28.21 25.67
C ARG A 278 10.82 -28.08 25.36
N PRO A 279 11.46 -26.94 25.69
CA PRO A 279 12.89 -26.78 25.50
C PRO A 279 13.69 -27.66 26.46
N ASP A 280 14.76 -28.28 25.98
CA ASP A 280 15.90 -28.60 26.84
C ASP A 280 16.74 -27.33 27.00
N ILE A 281 16.85 -26.83 28.24
CA ILE A 281 17.62 -25.62 28.57
C ILE A 281 18.93 -25.93 29.29
N GLY A 282 19.41 -27.18 29.24
CA GLY A 282 20.64 -27.60 29.90
C GLY A 282 21.87 -26.80 29.44
N LEU A 283 21.93 -26.39 28.18
CA LEU A 283 23.01 -25.54 27.66
C LEU A 283 22.97 -24.13 28.27
N ALA A 284 21.79 -23.50 28.30
CA ALA A 284 21.63 -22.16 28.87
C ALA A 284 21.95 -22.15 30.39
N ARG A 285 21.57 -23.19 31.13
CA ARG A 285 21.93 -23.33 32.55
C ARG A 285 23.43 -23.41 32.77
N ARG A 286 24.13 -24.24 31.99
CA ARG A 286 25.57 -24.47 32.18
C ARG A 286 26.42 -23.29 31.73
N GLU A 287 26.12 -22.73 30.54
CA GLU A 287 27.00 -21.77 29.89
C GLU A 287 26.60 -20.31 30.13
N LEU A 288 25.32 -20.02 30.39
CA LEU A 288 24.82 -18.66 30.66
C LEU A 288 24.46 -18.43 32.13
N GLY A 289 24.46 -19.49 32.96
CA GLY A 289 23.92 -19.43 34.32
C GLY A 289 22.47 -18.95 34.33
N TRP A 290 21.69 -19.31 33.31
CA TRP A 290 20.34 -18.81 33.07
C TRP A 290 19.30 -19.93 33.21
N GLU A 291 18.21 -19.60 33.88
CA GLU A 291 16.95 -20.34 33.88
C GLU A 291 15.80 -19.36 34.18
N PRO A 292 14.58 -19.63 33.71
CA PRO A 292 13.42 -18.78 34.00
C PRO A 292 13.08 -18.82 35.49
N LYS A 293 12.66 -17.66 36.03
CA LYS A 293 12.39 -17.48 37.46
C LYS A 293 10.96 -17.10 37.76
N VAL A 294 10.23 -16.57 36.78
CA VAL A 294 8.86 -16.10 36.98
C VAL A 294 7.90 -17.29 36.92
N ASP A 295 7.13 -17.48 38.00
CA ASP A 295 6.07 -18.48 38.03
C ASP A 295 5.00 -18.14 36.98
N VAL A 296 4.43 -19.18 36.35
CA VAL A 296 3.47 -18.98 35.26
C VAL A 296 2.27 -18.16 35.71
N ARG A 297 1.81 -18.36 36.96
CA ARG A 297 0.67 -17.67 37.56
C ARG A 297 0.96 -16.19 37.75
N ASP A 298 2.12 -15.86 38.30
CA ASP A 298 2.55 -14.47 38.54
C ASP A 298 2.72 -13.71 37.23
N GLY A 299 3.36 -14.33 36.25
CA GLY A 299 3.50 -13.75 34.92
C GLY A 299 2.14 -13.53 34.23
N LEU A 300 1.19 -14.46 34.42
CA LEU A 300 -0.15 -14.35 33.83
C LEU A 300 -0.96 -13.24 34.50
N LEU A 301 -0.86 -13.08 35.82
CA LEU A 301 -1.50 -11.97 36.54
C LEU A 301 -1.05 -10.62 35.96
N GLN A 302 0.26 -10.40 35.83
CA GLN A 302 0.79 -9.16 35.24
C GLN A 302 0.36 -8.97 33.78
N THR A 303 0.28 -10.05 33.02
CA THR A 303 -0.22 -10.02 31.63
C THR A 303 -1.70 -9.62 31.61
N ILE A 304 -2.52 -10.21 32.47
CA ILE A 304 -3.96 -9.93 32.57
C ILE A 304 -4.21 -8.48 32.99
N ASP A 305 -3.49 -7.98 33.99
CA ASP A 305 -3.62 -6.60 34.47
C ASP A 305 -3.30 -5.61 33.34
N TRP A 306 -2.22 -5.85 32.60
CA TRP A 306 -1.90 -5.04 31.43
C TRP A 306 -2.99 -5.06 30.34
N PHE A 307 -3.63 -6.21 30.11
CA PHE A 307 -4.77 -6.31 29.18
C PHE A 307 -6.01 -5.57 29.72
N ARG A 308 -6.21 -5.56 31.04
CA ARG A 308 -7.31 -4.86 31.72
C ARG A 308 -7.14 -3.34 31.63
N ASP A 309 -5.95 -2.83 31.96
CA ASP A 309 -5.65 -1.39 31.91
C ASP A 309 -5.88 -0.81 30.50
N ARG A 310 -5.52 -1.56 29.45
CA ARG A 310 -5.79 -1.14 28.06
C ARG A 310 -7.25 -1.25 27.64
N ALA A 311 -8.06 -2.07 28.31
CA ALA A 311 -9.51 -2.08 28.11
C ALA A 311 -10.16 -0.87 28.80
N ASP A 312 -9.66 -0.47 29.96
CA ASP A 312 -10.16 0.66 30.74
C ASP A 312 -9.72 2.02 30.18
N GLU A 313 -8.48 2.15 29.69
CA GLU A 313 -8.00 3.34 28.96
C GLU A 313 -8.82 3.59 27.67
N ARG A 314 -9.24 2.53 26.97
CA ARG A 314 -10.16 2.62 25.82
C ARG A 314 -11.57 3.05 26.23
N SER A 315 -11.96 2.80 27.48
CA SER A 315 -13.28 3.15 28.02
C SER A 315 -13.33 4.59 28.55
N GLN A 316 -12.21 5.15 29.02
CA GLN A 316 -12.11 6.53 29.54
C GLN A 316 -11.63 7.56 28.49
N ALA A 317 -10.92 7.16 27.44
CA ALA A 317 -10.39 8.06 26.41
C ALA A 317 -11.38 8.43 25.29
N GLY A 318 -12.67 8.12 25.40
CA GLY A 318 -13.69 8.60 24.45
C GLY A 318 -13.53 8.11 23.00
N PHE A 319 -13.06 6.88 22.79
CA PHE A 319 -13.08 6.19 21.49
C PHE A 319 -13.97 4.94 21.55
N PRO A 320 -14.76 4.60 20.50
CA PRO A 320 -15.83 3.61 20.65
C PRO A 320 -15.29 2.19 20.84
N ALA A 321 -15.90 1.48 21.79
CA ALA A 321 -15.56 0.11 22.19
C ALA A 321 -15.63 -0.91 21.04
N ALA A 322 -14.73 -1.90 21.08
CA ALA A 322 -14.72 -3.05 20.19
C ALA A 322 -15.97 -3.93 20.42
N ARG A 323 -16.86 -4.02 19.41
CA ARG A 323 -18.00 -4.94 19.43
C ARG A 323 -17.59 -6.39 19.10
N ARG A 324 -18.38 -7.30 19.69
CA ARG A 324 -18.35 -8.78 19.68
C ARG A 324 -18.67 -9.41 18.29
N PRO A 325 -18.49 -10.74 18.11
CA PRO A 325 -18.26 -11.37 16.82
C PRO A 325 -19.52 -11.51 15.95
N ILE A 326 -19.26 -11.73 14.67
CA ILE A 326 -20.18 -11.75 13.53
C ILE A 326 -21.11 -12.97 13.64
N LEU A 327 -22.32 -12.72 14.11
CA LEU A 327 -23.52 -13.38 13.63
C LEU A 327 -24.41 -12.25 13.11
N GLU A 328 -24.92 -12.41 11.89
CA GLU A 328 -25.86 -11.55 11.17
C GLU A 328 -26.45 -10.38 11.99
N VAL A 329 -25.82 -9.20 11.90
CA VAL A 329 -26.41 -7.93 12.34
C VAL A 329 -26.05 -6.87 11.31
N GLU A 330 -27.03 -6.44 10.52
CA GLU A 330 -27.02 -5.11 9.90
C GLU A 330 -26.75 -4.09 11.01
N GLN A 331 -25.53 -3.57 11.12
CA GLN A 331 -25.20 -2.60 12.16
C GLN A 331 -25.81 -1.24 11.85
N ASP A 332 -26.42 -0.69 12.91
CA ASP A 332 -26.95 0.66 13.13
C ASP A 332 -25.87 1.75 12.96
N ARG A 333 -25.29 1.85 11.76
CA ARG A 333 -24.48 2.99 11.31
C ARG A 333 -25.42 3.99 10.62
N PRO A 334 -25.23 5.31 10.77
CA PRO A 334 -26.03 6.28 10.03
C PRO A 334 -25.81 6.03 8.52
N ARG A 335 -26.84 5.51 7.87
CA ARG A 335 -26.86 5.29 6.43
C ARG A 335 -27.24 6.62 5.80
N HIS A 336 -26.30 7.23 5.09
CA HIS A 336 -26.55 8.50 4.41
C HIS A 336 -27.14 8.25 3.02
N LYS A 337 -28.04 9.13 2.61
CA LYS A 337 -28.49 9.20 1.21
C LYS A 337 -27.56 10.12 0.43
N VAL A 338 -26.88 9.59 -0.57
CA VAL A 338 -25.89 10.31 -1.37
C VAL A 338 -26.36 10.37 -2.82
N ALA A 339 -26.45 11.57 -3.38
CA ALA A 339 -26.57 11.76 -4.82
C ALA A 339 -25.18 12.02 -5.41
N VAL A 340 -24.87 11.42 -6.56
CA VAL A 340 -23.61 11.66 -7.29
C VAL A 340 -23.93 12.12 -8.70
N ILE A 341 -23.53 13.34 -9.05
CA ILE A 341 -23.91 14.02 -10.28
C ILE A 341 -22.80 13.91 -11.31
N GLY A 342 -23.12 13.31 -12.46
CA GLY A 342 -22.17 12.90 -13.49
C GLY A 342 -21.63 11.51 -13.18
N THR A 343 -21.91 10.54 -14.05
CA THR A 343 -21.50 9.13 -13.87
C THR A 343 -20.41 8.72 -14.85
N GLY A 344 -19.59 9.70 -15.27
CA GLY A 344 -18.28 9.42 -15.85
C GLY A 344 -17.36 8.75 -14.83
N TYR A 345 -16.10 8.54 -15.22
CA TYR A 345 -15.12 7.76 -14.45
C TYR A 345 -15.12 8.02 -12.93
N VAL A 346 -14.92 9.27 -12.51
CA VAL A 346 -14.87 9.67 -11.08
C VAL A 346 -16.20 9.41 -10.37
N GLY A 347 -17.32 9.79 -11.00
CA GLY A 347 -18.63 9.72 -10.38
C GLY A 347 -19.18 8.30 -10.29
N ALA A 348 -18.94 7.46 -11.29
CA ALA A 348 -19.30 6.05 -11.24
C ALA A 348 -18.50 5.32 -10.13
N VAL A 349 -17.17 5.46 -10.08
CA VAL A 349 -16.34 4.86 -9.03
C VAL A 349 -16.75 5.35 -7.64
N THR A 350 -16.97 6.67 -7.49
CA THR A 350 -17.43 7.25 -6.21
C THR A 350 -18.79 6.68 -5.81
N SER A 351 -19.73 6.56 -6.76
CA SER A 351 -21.06 6.00 -6.49
C SER A 351 -20.99 4.56 -5.99
N ILE A 352 -20.25 3.73 -6.72
CA ILE A 352 -20.10 2.30 -6.44
C ILE A 352 -19.39 2.08 -5.11
N CYS A 353 -18.29 2.80 -4.85
CA CYS A 353 -17.54 2.64 -3.62
C CYS A 353 -18.29 3.17 -2.40
N LEU A 354 -18.99 4.31 -2.47
CA LEU A 354 -19.80 4.77 -1.33
C LEU A 354 -20.95 3.80 -1.02
N ALA A 355 -21.56 3.21 -2.04
CA ALA A 355 -22.61 2.22 -1.84
C ALA A 355 -22.06 0.89 -1.28
N SER A 356 -20.87 0.45 -1.70
CA SER A 356 -20.22 -0.75 -1.15
C SER A 356 -19.83 -0.58 0.33
N LEU A 357 -19.53 0.65 0.77
CA LEU A 357 -19.32 1.01 2.17
C LEU A 357 -20.63 1.06 3.00
N GLY A 358 -21.79 0.94 2.35
CA GLY A 358 -23.09 0.77 2.98
C GLY A 358 -24.02 1.97 2.95
N HIS A 359 -23.64 3.05 2.28
CA HIS A 359 -24.52 4.21 2.03
C HIS A 359 -25.57 3.89 0.97
N VAL A 360 -26.66 4.67 0.93
CA VAL A 360 -27.65 4.59 -0.14
C VAL A 360 -27.29 5.62 -1.18
N VAL A 361 -26.89 5.18 -2.37
CA VAL A 361 -26.33 6.05 -3.41
C VAL A 361 -27.18 6.05 -4.67
N CYS A 362 -27.46 7.23 -5.20
CA CYS A 362 -28.08 7.42 -6.50
C CYS A 362 -27.15 8.23 -7.42
N GLY A 363 -26.67 7.60 -8.49
CA GLY A 363 -25.93 8.30 -9.54
C GLY A 363 -26.90 8.95 -10.54
N LEU A 364 -26.75 10.25 -10.79
CA LEU A 364 -27.50 10.99 -11.79
C LEU A 364 -26.61 11.28 -13.01
N ASP A 365 -27.05 10.90 -14.20
CA ASP A 365 -26.43 11.32 -15.46
C ASP A 365 -27.48 11.88 -16.41
N ALA A 366 -27.11 12.90 -17.19
CA ALA A 366 -28.02 13.48 -18.17
C ALA A 366 -28.21 12.57 -19.40
N ASP A 367 -27.32 11.60 -19.59
CA ASP A 367 -27.43 10.58 -20.63
C ASP A 367 -28.19 9.34 -20.10
N PRO A 368 -29.46 9.13 -20.52
CA PRO A 368 -30.25 7.99 -20.06
C PRO A 368 -29.66 6.65 -20.51
N ALA A 369 -28.93 6.61 -21.62
CA ALA A 369 -28.29 5.38 -22.09
C ALA A 369 -27.16 4.97 -21.14
N ARG A 370 -26.37 5.93 -20.64
CA ARG A 370 -25.32 5.67 -19.66
C ARG A 370 -25.88 5.20 -18.33
N ALA A 371 -26.93 5.87 -17.84
CA ALA A 371 -27.60 5.45 -16.61
C ALA A 371 -28.17 4.03 -16.73
N GLY A 372 -28.79 3.69 -17.87
CA GLY A 372 -29.27 2.35 -18.19
C GLY A 372 -28.15 1.30 -18.19
N GLN A 373 -27.06 1.54 -18.93
CA GLN A 373 -25.90 0.64 -18.98
C GLN A 373 -25.34 0.33 -17.59
N LEU A 374 -25.18 1.36 -16.76
CA LEU A 374 -24.68 1.17 -15.39
C LEU A 374 -25.65 0.35 -14.52
N ASN A 375 -26.96 0.54 -14.65
CA ASN A 375 -27.96 -0.29 -13.96
C ASN A 375 -27.96 -1.75 -14.45
N ASP A 376 -27.57 -2.00 -15.69
CA ASP A 376 -27.41 -3.34 -16.26
C ASP A 376 -26.07 -4.01 -15.85
N GLY A 377 -25.29 -3.37 -14.95
CA GLY A 377 -24.00 -3.87 -14.51
C GLY A 377 -22.86 -3.63 -15.50
N GLN A 378 -23.05 -2.75 -16.49
CA GLN A 378 -22.08 -2.46 -17.54
C GLN A 378 -21.48 -1.06 -17.37
N ALA A 379 -20.18 -0.99 -17.06
CA ALA A 379 -19.47 0.29 -17.02
C ALA A 379 -19.05 0.74 -18.44
N PRO A 380 -19.20 2.03 -18.79
CA PRO A 380 -18.87 2.54 -20.13
C PRO A 380 -17.36 2.81 -20.34
N PHE A 381 -16.51 2.33 -19.43
CA PHE A 381 -15.06 2.47 -19.43
C PHE A 381 -14.42 1.26 -18.76
N HIS A 382 -13.13 1.04 -19.00
CA HIS A 382 -12.39 -0.06 -18.38
C HIS A 382 -11.79 0.35 -17.02
N GLU A 383 -12.11 -0.40 -15.96
CA GLU A 383 -11.49 -0.28 -14.65
C GLU A 383 -11.43 -1.66 -13.98
N PRO A 384 -10.25 -2.15 -13.56
CA PRO A 384 -10.11 -3.47 -12.95
C PRO A 384 -10.97 -3.67 -11.70
N GLY A 385 -11.76 -4.76 -11.68
CA GLY A 385 -12.64 -5.12 -10.56
C GLY A 385 -13.95 -4.32 -10.49
N LEU A 386 -14.15 -3.33 -11.37
CA LEU A 386 -15.36 -2.50 -11.36
C LEU A 386 -16.62 -3.26 -11.79
N PRO A 387 -16.62 -4.09 -12.85
CA PRO A 387 -17.83 -4.82 -13.25
C PRO A 387 -18.37 -5.73 -12.15
N GLU A 388 -17.47 -6.44 -11.45
CA GLU A 388 -17.82 -7.34 -10.35
C GLU A 388 -18.38 -6.54 -9.17
N MET A 389 -17.71 -5.45 -8.77
CA MET A 389 -18.15 -4.60 -7.67
C MET A 389 -19.47 -3.88 -7.99
N LEU A 390 -19.65 -3.40 -9.22
CA LEU A 390 -20.89 -2.76 -9.70
C LEU A 390 -22.06 -3.75 -9.58
N THR A 391 -21.92 -4.95 -10.14
CA THR A 391 -22.95 -5.99 -10.11
C THR A 391 -23.31 -6.37 -8.67
N ALA A 392 -22.29 -6.62 -7.84
CA ALA A 392 -22.48 -6.97 -6.44
C ALA A 392 -23.22 -5.85 -5.67
N THR A 393 -22.85 -4.60 -5.91
CA THR A 393 -23.41 -3.45 -5.18
C THR A 393 -24.84 -3.13 -5.63
N LEU A 394 -25.15 -3.22 -6.93
CA LEU A 394 -26.51 -3.13 -7.45
C LEU A 394 -27.42 -4.20 -6.81
N GLY A 395 -26.92 -5.44 -6.68
CA GLY A 395 -27.63 -6.54 -6.04
C GLY A 395 -28.02 -6.29 -4.58
N THR A 396 -27.37 -5.33 -3.90
CA THR A 396 -27.75 -4.95 -2.53
C THR A 396 -28.95 -3.99 -2.46
N GLY A 397 -29.39 -3.42 -3.58
CA GLY A 397 -30.43 -2.39 -3.65
C GLY A 397 -30.00 -1.02 -3.10
N ARG A 398 -28.73 -0.86 -2.70
CA ARG A 398 -28.19 0.40 -2.17
C ARG A 398 -27.63 1.34 -3.24
N LEU A 399 -27.47 0.86 -4.47
CA LEU A 399 -26.98 1.64 -5.61
C LEU A 399 -28.05 1.64 -6.70
N LYS A 400 -28.33 2.81 -7.27
CA LYS A 400 -29.11 2.95 -8.51
C LYS A 400 -28.59 4.10 -9.35
N PHE A 401 -28.80 4.04 -10.65
CA PHE A 401 -28.53 5.14 -11.57
C PHE A 401 -29.84 5.63 -12.21
N THR A 402 -29.95 6.94 -12.47
CA THR A 402 -31.15 7.56 -13.04
C THR A 402 -30.77 8.76 -13.91
N ASP A 403 -31.68 9.17 -14.78
CA ASP A 403 -31.64 10.44 -15.50
C ASP A 403 -32.60 11.50 -14.91
N GLN A 404 -33.37 11.14 -13.87
CA GLN A 404 -34.35 12.00 -13.23
C GLN A 404 -33.80 12.68 -11.96
N PRO A 405 -33.61 14.01 -11.95
CA PRO A 405 -33.07 14.72 -10.78
C PRO A 405 -33.90 14.52 -9.51
N THR A 406 -35.23 14.45 -9.63
CA THR A 406 -36.15 14.23 -8.50
C THR A 406 -35.87 12.92 -7.78
N GLU A 407 -35.54 11.84 -8.51
CA GLU A 407 -35.26 10.53 -7.93
C GLU A 407 -33.94 10.48 -7.16
N ALA A 408 -32.95 11.27 -7.58
CA ALA A 408 -31.64 11.33 -6.96
C ALA A 408 -31.60 12.28 -5.75
N LEU A 409 -32.32 13.40 -5.81
CA LEU A 409 -32.07 14.54 -4.91
C LEU A 409 -33.07 14.71 -3.77
N THR A 410 -34.32 14.23 -3.91
CA THR A 410 -35.43 14.58 -2.99
C THR A 410 -35.08 14.37 -1.51
N ASP A 411 -34.36 13.30 -1.18
CA ASP A 411 -33.98 12.97 0.19
C ASP A 411 -32.46 12.98 0.45
N ALA A 412 -31.65 13.43 -0.51
CA ALA A 412 -30.20 13.34 -0.42
C ALA A 412 -29.62 14.20 0.71
N ASP A 413 -28.84 13.59 1.61
CA ASP A 413 -28.09 14.31 2.64
C ASP A 413 -26.84 14.99 2.05
N PHE A 414 -26.25 14.34 1.05
CA PHE A 414 -25.04 14.79 0.35
C PHE A 414 -25.23 14.72 -1.17
N VAL A 415 -24.72 15.72 -1.88
CA VAL A 415 -24.72 15.77 -3.35
C VAL A 415 -23.30 15.98 -3.83
N PHE A 416 -22.68 14.96 -4.42
CA PHE A 416 -21.35 15.03 -5.01
C PHE A 416 -21.44 15.54 -6.45
N LEU A 417 -20.71 16.61 -6.76
CA LEU A 417 -20.55 17.12 -8.11
C LEU A 417 -19.30 16.48 -8.74
N CYS A 418 -19.52 15.58 -9.70
CA CYS A 418 -18.50 14.76 -10.38
C CYS A 418 -18.53 14.96 -11.91
N VAL A 419 -18.96 16.13 -12.37
CA VAL A 419 -19.03 16.47 -13.80
C VAL A 419 -17.66 16.85 -14.37
N GLY A 420 -17.52 16.75 -15.68
CA GLY A 420 -16.27 17.06 -16.37
C GLY A 420 -15.98 18.56 -16.39
N THR A 421 -14.70 18.91 -16.25
CA THR A 421 -14.16 20.25 -16.41
C THR A 421 -13.07 20.24 -17.50
N PRO A 422 -13.45 20.07 -18.77
CA PRO A 422 -12.49 20.04 -19.87
C PRO A 422 -11.79 21.40 -20.02
N LEU A 423 -10.72 21.47 -20.82
CA LEU A 423 -10.13 22.76 -21.17
C LEU A 423 -10.99 23.47 -22.22
N GLY A 424 -11.19 24.77 -22.02
CA GLY A 424 -11.66 25.71 -23.02
C GLY A 424 -10.63 25.95 -24.13
N ARG A 425 -11.02 26.72 -25.16
CA ARG A 425 -10.17 27.00 -26.34
C ARG A 425 -8.92 27.81 -26.01
N ASP A 426 -8.96 28.59 -24.94
CA ASP A 426 -7.86 29.42 -24.45
C ASP A 426 -6.98 28.73 -23.40
N GLY A 427 -7.28 27.46 -23.07
CA GLY A 427 -6.55 26.70 -22.04
C GLY A 427 -7.03 26.94 -20.61
N SER A 428 -8.06 27.77 -20.40
CA SER A 428 -8.75 27.89 -19.12
C SER A 428 -9.68 26.68 -18.88
N PRO A 429 -9.98 26.31 -17.63
CA PRO A 429 -10.97 25.25 -17.35
C PRO A 429 -12.39 25.68 -17.73
N ASP A 430 -13.08 24.87 -18.53
CA ASP A 430 -14.49 25.06 -18.88
C ASP A 430 -15.39 24.52 -17.76
N LEU A 431 -16.13 25.43 -17.14
CA LEU A 431 -17.01 25.13 -16.01
C LEU A 431 -18.50 25.10 -16.40
N THR A 432 -18.82 25.16 -17.69
CA THR A 432 -20.21 25.18 -18.20
C THR A 432 -21.01 23.97 -17.71
N GLN A 433 -20.40 22.77 -17.69
CA GLN A 433 -21.06 21.56 -17.21
C GLN A 433 -21.35 21.62 -15.70
N LEU A 434 -20.44 22.21 -14.92
CA LEU A 434 -20.62 22.40 -13.48
C LEU A 434 -21.75 23.39 -13.19
N GLU A 435 -21.75 24.54 -13.86
CA GLU A 435 -22.83 25.52 -13.72
C GLU A 435 -24.18 24.92 -14.12
N SER A 436 -24.25 24.25 -15.28
CA SER A 436 -25.48 23.63 -15.76
C SER A 436 -25.98 22.55 -14.79
N ALA A 437 -25.09 21.76 -14.21
CA ALA A 437 -25.45 20.79 -13.18
C ALA A 437 -26.01 21.51 -11.95
N ILE A 438 -25.30 22.49 -11.40
CA ILE A 438 -25.76 23.21 -10.20
C ILE A 438 -27.16 23.82 -10.39
N ARG A 439 -27.39 24.49 -11.53
CA ARG A 439 -28.69 25.11 -11.85
C ARG A 439 -29.82 24.09 -12.00
N SER A 440 -29.55 22.92 -12.57
CA SER A 440 -30.56 21.87 -12.73
C SER A 440 -30.92 21.19 -11.41
N LEU A 441 -29.99 21.11 -10.46
CA LEU A 441 -30.21 20.48 -9.15
C LEU A 441 -30.99 21.40 -8.19
N ALA A 442 -30.77 22.72 -8.26
CA ALA A 442 -31.26 23.69 -7.27
C ALA A 442 -32.76 23.57 -6.93
N PRO A 443 -33.69 23.37 -7.88
CA PRO A 443 -35.12 23.24 -7.57
C PRO A 443 -35.49 21.99 -6.75
N HIS A 444 -34.61 21.00 -6.70
CA HIS A 444 -34.85 19.69 -6.09
C HIS A 444 -34.11 19.49 -4.76
N LEU A 445 -33.29 20.46 -4.33
CA LEU A 445 -32.50 20.37 -3.12
C LEU A 445 -33.38 20.49 -1.86
N ARG A 446 -33.12 19.63 -0.89
CA ARG A 446 -33.71 19.74 0.46
C ARG A 446 -32.93 20.74 1.33
N PRO A 447 -33.59 21.36 2.32
CA PRO A 447 -32.89 22.15 3.34
C PRO A 447 -31.82 21.33 4.07
N GLY A 448 -30.66 21.95 4.33
CA GLY A 448 -29.53 21.39 5.07
C GLY A 448 -28.61 20.46 4.27
N VAL A 449 -28.83 20.32 2.96
CA VAL A 449 -28.00 19.46 2.09
C VAL A 449 -26.55 19.94 2.02
N VAL A 450 -25.61 18.99 1.96
CA VAL A 450 -24.19 19.28 1.76
C VAL A 450 -23.81 19.02 0.31
N ILE A 451 -23.43 20.07 -0.41
CA ILE A 451 -22.90 19.99 -1.77
C ILE A 451 -21.39 19.75 -1.68
N VAL A 452 -20.94 18.66 -2.29
CA VAL A 452 -19.54 18.22 -2.27
C VAL A 452 -18.93 18.38 -3.66
N ASN A 453 -18.08 19.39 -3.83
CA ASN A 453 -17.34 19.62 -5.08
C ASN A 453 -16.22 18.59 -5.18
N LYS A 454 -16.40 17.58 -6.04
CA LYS A 454 -15.42 16.52 -6.29
C LYS A 454 -14.71 16.66 -7.64
N SER A 455 -15.37 17.27 -8.62
CA SER A 455 -14.76 17.70 -9.87
C SER A 455 -13.49 18.52 -9.61
N THR A 456 -12.50 18.36 -10.48
CA THR A 456 -11.31 19.24 -10.43
C THR A 456 -11.72 20.62 -10.92
N VAL A 457 -11.74 21.59 -10.01
CA VAL A 457 -12.27 22.94 -10.26
C VAL A 457 -11.26 23.98 -9.80
N PRO A 458 -11.06 25.10 -10.53
CA PRO A 458 -10.15 26.17 -10.16
C PRO A 458 -10.39 26.70 -8.74
N VAL A 459 -9.37 27.32 -8.15
CA VAL A 459 -9.48 27.94 -6.83
C VAL A 459 -10.53 29.04 -6.86
N GLY A 460 -11.45 29.00 -5.90
CA GLY A 460 -12.61 29.90 -5.79
C GLY A 460 -13.92 29.30 -6.31
N SER A 461 -13.89 28.11 -6.93
CA SER A 461 -15.08 27.48 -7.51
C SER A 461 -16.12 27.11 -6.47
N GLY A 462 -15.75 26.76 -5.24
CA GLY A 462 -16.70 26.50 -4.17
C GLY A 462 -17.50 27.75 -3.75
N ASN A 463 -16.91 28.95 -3.79
CA ASN A 463 -17.65 30.19 -3.61
C ASN A 463 -18.59 30.44 -4.78
N TRP A 464 -18.14 30.16 -6.01
CA TRP A 464 -18.96 30.29 -7.20
C TRP A 464 -20.14 29.31 -7.22
N THR A 465 -19.93 28.06 -6.76
CA THR A 465 -21.01 27.08 -6.54
C THR A 465 -22.07 27.63 -5.59
N ARG A 466 -21.66 28.27 -4.49
CA ARG A 466 -22.58 28.93 -3.57
C ARG A 466 -23.39 30.03 -4.26
N THR A 467 -22.73 30.91 -5.02
CA THR A 467 -23.41 32.00 -5.74
C THR A 467 -24.44 31.46 -6.75
N ILE A 468 -24.07 30.47 -7.56
CA ILE A 468 -24.98 29.88 -8.56
C ILE A 468 -26.20 29.24 -7.86
N LEU A 469 -25.99 28.55 -6.73
CA LEU A 469 -27.09 27.96 -5.96
C LEU A 469 -28.01 29.04 -5.38
N GLU A 470 -27.46 30.10 -4.78
CA GLU A 470 -28.24 31.21 -4.23
C GLU A 470 -29.12 31.89 -5.29
N GLU A 471 -28.60 32.04 -6.51
CA GLU A 471 -29.36 32.58 -7.65
C GLU A 471 -30.42 31.63 -8.21
N ALA A 472 -30.12 30.32 -8.22
CA ALA A 472 -30.98 29.31 -8.84
C ALA A 472 -32.11 28.84 -7.91
N LEU A 473 -32.03 29.11 -6.60
CA LEU A 473 -33.05 28.72 -5.64
C LEU A 473 -34.35 29.56 -5.80
N PRO A 474 -35.53 28.92 -5.95
CA PRO A 474 -36.77 29.65 -6.21
C PRO A 474 -37.25 30.52 -5.03
N GLY A 475 -37.60 31.78 -5.33
CA GLY A 475 -38.50 32.69 -4.60
C GLY A 475 -38.67 32.47 -3.09
N GLY A 476 -37.82 33.11 -2.28
CA GLY A 476 -38.04 33.28 -0.83
C GLY A 476 -37.78 32.04 0.05
N ARG A 477 -37.49 30.87 -0.52
CA ARG A 477 -36.93 29.74 0.26
C ARG A 477 -35.47 30.04 0.58
N GLN A 478 -35.20 30.51 1.79
CA GLN A 478 -33.86 30.37 2.39
C GLN A 478 -33.63 28.88 2.71
N THR A 479 -33.42 28.05 1.70
CA THR A 479 -32.84 26.72 1.90
C THR A 479 -31.40 26.91 2.31
N PHE A 480 -31.11 26.68 3.58
CA PHE A 480 -29.74 26.62 4.07
C PHE A 480 -29.05 25.42 3.44
N PHE A 481 -27.90 25.61 2.81
CA PHE A 481 -27.09 24.56 2.21
C PHE A 481 -25.61 24.80 2.51
N HIS A 482 -24.82 23.74 2.36
CA HIS A 482 -23.41 23.73 2.68
C HIS A 482 -22.59 23.39 1.45
N VAL A 483 -21.34 23.87 1.40
CA VAL A 483 -20.42 23.57 0.30
C VAL A 483 -19.11 23.09 0.89
N VAL A 484 -18.67 21.92 0.46
CA VAL A 484 -17.39 21.29 0.83
C VAL A 484 -16.64 20.92 -0.44
N SER A 485 -15.35 21.22 -0.50
CA SER A 485 -14.45 20.70 -1.53
C SER A 485 -13.88 19.35 -1.08
N ASN A 486 -14.05 18.32 -1.90
CA ASN A 486 -13.45 17.00 -1.70
C ASN A 486 -12.80 16.52 -3.02
N PRO A 487 -11.63 17.06 -3.37
CA PRO A 487 -10.95 16.67 -4.59
C PRO A 487 -10.64 15.16 -4.58
N GLU A 488 -10.72 14.55 -5.75
CA GLU A 488 -10.33 13.16 -5.96
C GLU A 488 -8.82 13.03 -6.25
N PHE A 489 -8.20 11.90 -5.89
CA PHE A 489 -6.81 11.58 -6.24
C PHE A 489 -6.69 10.18 -6.86
N LEU A 490 -7.77 9.73 -7.51
CA LEU A 490 -7.87 8.41 -8.09
C LEU A 490 -7.01 8.36 -9.35
N ARG A 491 -6.37 7.22 -9.60
CA ARG A 491 -5.69 6.94 -10.85
C ARG A 491 -6.56 5.98 -11.65
N GLU A 492 -6.78 6.29 -12.93
CA GLU A 492 -7.42 5.34 -13.85
C GLU A 492 -6.69 3.97 -13.85
N GLY A 493 -7.39 2.85 -13.91
CA GLY A 493 -6.78 1.50 -13.80
C GLY A 493 -6.48 1.02 -12.37
N SER A 494 -6.67 1.88 -11.35
CA SER A 494 -6.55 1.52 -9.93
C SER A 494 -7.43 2.38 -9.03
N ALA A 495 -8.53 2.93 -9.56
CA ALA A 495 -9.40 3.87 -8.88
C ALA A 495 -10.19 3.24 -7.74
N ILE A 496 -10.61 1.98 -7.83
CA ILE A 496 -11.24 1.28 -6.68
C ILE A 496 -10.25 1.16 -5.53
N GLU A 497 -9.02 0.73 -5.84
CA GLU A 497 -7.93 0.61 -4.88
C GLU A 497 -7.59 1.98 -4.27
N ASP A 498 -7.46 3.02 -5.09
CA ASP A 498 -7.13 4.37 -4.63
C ASP A 498 -8.27 5.01 -3.81
N PHE A 499 -9.53 4.61 -4.04
CA PHE A 499 -10.67 5.09 -3.25
C PHE A 499 -10.75 4.39 -1.88
N LEU A 500 -10.55 3.08 -1.85
CA LEU A 500 -10.68 2.26 -0.64
C LEU A 500 -9.42 2.26 0.23
N TYR A 501 -8.24 2.49 -0.38
CA TYR A 501 -6.94 2.56 0.29
C TYR A 501 -6.17 3.84 -0.08
N PRO A 502 -6.75 5.04 0.08
CA PRO A 502 -6.09 6.28 -0.30
C PRO A 502 -4.90 6.59 0.61
N ASP A 503 -3.87 7.26 0.10
CA ASP A 503 -2.82 7.84 0.95
C ASP A 503 -3.42 8.88 1.91
N ARG A 504 -4.36 9.67 1.39
CA ARG A 504 -5.05 10.75 2.09
C ARG A 504 -6.41 11.07 1.49
N ILE A 505 -7.30 11.63 2.30
CA ILE A 505 -8.56 12.23 1.90
C ILE A 505 -8.49 13.72 2.26
N VAL A 506 -8.79 14.60 1.31
CA VAL A 506 -8.76 16.06 1.54
C VAL A 506 -10.18 16.58 1.56
N LEU A 507 -10.52 17.36 2.59
CA LEU A 507 -11.80 18.04 2.77
C LEU A 507 -11.58 19.51 3.07
N GLY A 508 -12.19 20.40 2.29
CA GLY A 508 -12.09 21.85 2.44
C GLY A 508 -13.44 22.51 2.67
N GLY A 509 -13.59 23.33 3.71
CA GLY A 509 -14.85 24.04 3.98
C GLY A 509 -14.99 24.45 5.44
N ASP A 510 -16.22 24.76 5.85
CA ASP A 510 -16.52 24.99 7.26
C ASP A 510 -16.27 23.71 8.09
N PRO A 511 -15.62 23.79 9.28
CA PRO A 511 -15.31 22.60 10.07
C PRO A 511 -16.50 21.70 10.39
N SER A 512 -17.69 22.28 10.61
CA SER A 512 -18.89 21.49 10.92
C SER A 512 -19.37 20.69 9.71
N ASP A 513 -19.27 21.26 8.51
CA ASP A 513 -19.66 20.62 7.24
C ASP A 513 -18.64 19.57 6.80
N VAL A 514 -17.36 19.90 6.95
CA VAL A 514 -16.25 18.97 6.69
C VAL A 514 -16.39 17.71 7.56
N ASN A 515 -16.73 17.86 8.84
CA ASN A 515 -16.95 16.72 9.72
C ASN A 515 -18.13 15.83 9.27
N ARG A 516 -19.19 16.43 8.70
CA ARG A 516 -20.31 15.65 8.13
C ARG A 516 -19.87 14.84 6.92
N VAL A 517 -19.08 15.43 6.02
CA VAL A 517 -18.55 14.70 4.85
C VAL A 517 -17.53 13.63 5.28
N ALA A 518 -16.71 13.90 6.30
CA ALA A 518 -15.76 12.93 6.84
C ALA A 518 -16.42 11.64 7.31
N GLN A 519 -17.64 11.71 7.85
CA GLN A 519 -18.41 10.53 8.28
C GLN A 519 -18.70 9.55 7.14
N LEU A 520 -18.89 10.04 5.90
CA LEU A 520 -19.06 9.18 4.72
C LEU A 520 -17.83 8.30 4.47
N TYR A 521 -16.65 8.86 4.74
CA TYR A 521 -15.36 8.23 4.54
C TYR A 521 -14.82 7.51 5.77
N GLN A 522 -15.53 7.56 6.90
CA GLN A 522 -15.06 6.95 8.14
C GLN A 522 -14.65 5.48 7.97
N PRO A 523 -15.43 4.62 7.26
CA PRO A 523 -15.01 3.25 6.98
C PRO A 523 -13.68 3.15 6.23
N VAL A 524 -13.39 4.09 5.33
CA VAL A 524 -12.12 4.13 4.59
C VAL A 524 -10.98 4.59 5.50
N VAL A 525 -11.21 5.62 6.34
CA VAL A 525 -10.17 6.15 7.24
C VAL A 525 -9.76 5.12 8.30
N ASP A 526 -10.72 4.42 8.89
CA ASP A 526 -10.46 3.40 9.91
C ASP A 526 -10.24 1.99 9.32
N GLN A 527 -10.45 1.83 8.01
CA GLN A 527 -10.39 0.56 7.28
C GLN A 527 -11.34 -0.50 7.88
N SER A 528 -12.56 -0.09 8.25
CA SER A 528 -13.59 -0.93 8.89
C SER A 528 -14.66 -1.48 7.94
N PHE A 529 -14.42 -1.47 6.64
CA PHE A 529 -15.23 -2.15 5.62
C PHE A 529 -14.68 -3.55 5.31
N ASP A 530 -15.46 -4.34 4.58
CA ASP A 530 -15.04 -5.68 4.14
C ASP A 530 -13.83 -5.58 3.20
N ALA A 531 -12.80 -6.42 3.40
CA ALA A 531 -11.46 -6.28 2.83
C ALA A 531 -10.61 -5.08 3.31
N GLY A 532 -11.07 -4.28 4.28
CA GLY A 532 -10.32 -3.16 4.86
C GLY A 532 -8.94 -3.57 5.42
N ARG A 533 -7.90 -2.81 5.09
CA ARG A 533 -6.50 -3.08 5.50
C ARG A 533 -6.21 -2.41 6.82
N ARG A 534 -6.24 -3.15 7.93
CA ARG A 534 -6.04 -2.59 9.28
C ARG A 534 -4.70 -1.85 9.49
N ASN A 535 -3.69 -2.16 8.67
CA ASN A 535 -2.37 -1.52 8.70
C ASN A 535 -2.26 -0.30 7.77
N HIS A 536 -3.29 -0.04 6.98
CA HIS A 536 -3.43 1.18 6.20
C HIS A 536 -4.22 2.19 7.02
N ARG A 537 -3.71 3.41 7.15
CA ARG A 537 -4.40 4.51 7.84
C ARG A 537 -4.29 5.74 6.96
N PRO A 538 -5.26 5.93 6.04
CA PRO A 538 -5.31 7.15 5.24
C PRO A 538 -5.30 8.38 6.13
N THR A 539 -4.52 9.39 5.74
CA THR A 539 -4.56 10.66 6.47
C THR A 539 -5.81 11.44 6.06
N LEU A 540 -6.67 11.80 7.02
CA LEU A 540 -7.75 12.75 6.77
C LEU A 540 -7.21 14.18 6.96
N ILE A 541 -7.18 14.94 5.87
CA ILE A 541 -6.72 16.33 5.85
C ILE A 541 -7.94 17.24 5.74
N THR A 542 -8.14 18.08 6.76
CA THR A 542 -9.18 19.10 6.77
C THR A 542 -8.55 20.49 6.61
N THR A 543 -9.15 21.35 5.80
CA THR A 543 -8.60 22.67 5.47
C THR A 543 -9.69 23.63 4.99
N GLU A 544 -9.31 24.81 4.52
CA GLU A 544 -10.21 25.78 3.90
C GLU A 544 -10.57 25.38 2.45
N LEU A 545 -11.70 25.90 1.96
CA LEU A 545 -12.24 25.57 0.63
C LEU A 545 -11.21 25.80 -0.50
N ALA A 546 -10.63 27.00 -0.57
CA ALA A 546 -9.62 27.38 -1.56
C ALA A 546 -8.34 26.55 -1.44
N SER A 547 -7.95 26.18 -0.21
CA SER A 547 -6.78 25.34 0.03
C SER A 547 -6.98 23.92 -0.48
N ALA A 548 -8.16 23.32 -0.26
CA ALA A 548 -8.47 21.99 -0.80
C ALA A 548 -8.46 21.97 -2.34
N GLU A 549 -9.03 23.00 -2.98
CA GLU A 549 -9.00 23.16 -4.45
C GLU A 549 -7.56 23.27 -4.96
N MET A 550 -6.72 24.10 -4.32
CA MET A 550 -5.31 24.25 -4.68
C MET A 550 -4.51 22.96 -4.52
N ILE A 551 -4.75 22.19 -3.46
CA ILE A 551 -4.01 20.93 -3.19
C ILE A 551 -4.12 19.96 -4.38
N LYS A 552 -5.28 19.88 -5.05
CA LYS A 552 -5.45 19.01 -6.22
C LYS A 552 -4.55 19.44 -7.39
N TYR A 553 -4.60 20.72 -7.75
CA TYR A 553 -3.79 21.27 -8.82
C TYR A 553 -2.30 21.16 -8.52
N ALA A 554 -1.88 21.55 -7.31
CA ALA A 554 -0.49 21.51 -6.90
C ALA A 554 0.07 20.07 -6.90
N ALA A 555 -0.71 19.09 -6.44
CA ALA A 555 -0.29 17.69 -6.45
C ALA A 555 -0.08 17.17 -7.89
N ASN A 556 -1.05 17.37 -8.79
CA ASN A 556 -0.94 16.90 -10.17
C ASN A 556 0.17 17.64 -10.94
N ALA A 557 0.33 18.95 -10.71
CA ALA A 557 1.40 19.74 -11.30
C ALA A 557 2.79 19.30 -10.83
N PHE A 558 2.93 18.95 -9.55
CA PHE A 558 4.18 18.42 -9.00
C PHE A 558 4.53 17.05 -9.59
N LEU A 559 3.55 16.14 -9.73
CA LEU A 559 3.76 14.84 -10.36
C LEU A 559 4.18 14.99 -11.83
N ALA A 560 3.50 15.85 -12.60
CA ALA A 560 3.89 16.16 -13.98
C ALA A 560 5.31 16.74 -14.05
N THR A 561 5.67 17.62 -13.12
CA THR A 561 7.01 18.22 -13.02
C THR A 561 8.07 17.17 -12.72
N LYS A 562 7.81 16.19 -11.82
CA LYS A 562 8.75 15.09 -11.56
C LYS A 562 9.03 14.26 -12.82
N ILE A 563 7.99 13.93 -13.59
CA ILE A 563 8.17 13.16 -14.84
C ILE A 563 8.90 14.01 -15.89
N SER A 564 8.53 15.29 -16.07
CA SER A 564 9.25 16.18 -16.99
C SER A 564 10.72 16.36 -16.60
N PHE A 565 11.02 16.51 -15.30
CA PHE A 565 12.39 16.52 -14.80
C PHE A 565 13.13 15.23 -15.14
N ALA A 566 12.54 14.07 -14.86
CA ALA A 566 13.13 12.76 -15.20
C ALA A 566 13.42 12.65 -16.71
N ASN A 567 12.48 13.11 -17.55
CA ASN A 567 12.64 13.13 -19.00
C ASN A 567 13.81 14.04 -19.42
N GLU A 568 13.91 15.25 -18.87
CA GLU A 568 15.01 16.16 -19.19
C GLU A 568 16.37 15.58 -18.79
N ILE A 569 16.47 14.98 -17.60
CA ILE A 569 17.68 14.28 -17.16
C ILE A 569 18.00 13.10 -18.09
N SER A 570 17.00 12.34 -18.55
CA SER A 570 17.24 11.24 -19.51
C SER A 570 17.88 11.72 -20.81
N GLN A 571 17.46 12.89 -21.31
CA GLN A 571 18.02 13.48 -22.52
C GLN A 571 19.48 13.88 -22.31
N LEU A 572 19.79 14.47 -21.16
CA LEU A 572 21.17 14.83 -20.80
C LEU A 572 22.05 13.59 -20.66
N CYS A 573 21.54 12.53 -20.02
CA CYS A 573 22.23 11.25 -19.88
C CYS A 573 22.66 10.69 -21.24
N GLU A 574 21.79 10.68 -22.26
CA GLU A 574 22.16 10.23 -23.61
C GLU A 574 23.29 11.06 -24.23
N LEU A 575 23.28 12.38 -24.01
CA LEU A 575 24.27 13.29 -24.61
C LEU A 575 25.65 13.18 -23.96
N VAL A 576 25.70 12.91 -22.65
CA VAL A 576 26.96 12.83 -21.89
C VAL A 576 27.48 11.41 -21.69
N GLY A 577 26.70 10.39 -22.09
CA GLY A 577 27.05 8.98 -21.92
C GLY A 577 26.82 8.46 -20.49
N ALA A 578 25.88 9.03 -19.75
CA ALA A 578 25.42 8.52 -18.46
C ALA A 578 24.18 7.63 -18.63
N ASP A 579 23.91 6.76 -17.66
CA ASP A 579 22.73 5.88 -17.67
C ASP A 579 21.66 6.40 -16.69
N VAL A 580 20.52 6.83 -17.21
CA VAL A 580 19.42 7.36 -16.41
C VAL A 580 18.83 6.32 -15.45
N ARG A 581 18.96 5.03 -15.78
CA ARG A 581 18.52 3.90 -14.94
C ARG A 581 19.39 3.73 -13.70
N GLU A 582 20.58 4.35 -13.67
CA GLU A 582 21.42 4.45 -12.47
C GLU A 582 21.17 5.78 -11.75
N VAL A 583 21.09 6.88 -12.51
CA VAL A 583 20.98 8.25 -11.96
C VAL A 583 19.68 8.47 -11.20
N LEU A 584 18.53 8.16 -11.80
CA LEU A 584 17.23 8.50 -11.19
C LEU A 584 16.91 7.66 -9.94
N PRO A 585 17.21 6.34 -9.91
CA PRO A 585 17.10 5.57 -8.67
C PRO A 585 18.07 6.05 -7.58
N ALA A 586 19.29 6.48 -7.94
CA ALA A 586 20.25 6.99 -6.97
C ALA A 586 19.76 8.28 -6.29
N ILE A 587 19.18 9.22 -7.03
CA ILE A 587 18.58 10.42 -6.42
C ILE A 587 17.27 10.12 -5.69
N GLY A 588 16.48 9.17 -6.19
CA GLY A 588 15.20 8.78 -5.59
C GLY A 588 15.35 8.03 -4.25
N ALA A 589 16.52 7.43 -4.01
CA ALA A 589 16.88 6.85 -2.72
C ALA A 589 16.95 7.91 -1.60
N ASP A 590 17.12 9.19 -1.94
CA ASP A 590 16.93 10.28 -0.99
C ASP A 590 15.44 10.42 -0.67
N ARG A 591 15.08 10.22 0.60
CA ARG A 591 13.70 10.29 1.09
C ARG A 591 13.02 11.64 0.83
N ARG A 592 13.77 12.72 0.64
CA ARG A 592 13.23 14.04 0.29
C ARG A 592 12.76 14.12 -1.16
N VAL A 593 13.32 13.28 -2.03
CA VAL A 593 12.97 13.19 -3.46
C VAL A 593 11.95 12.07 -3.68
N GLY A 594 12.27 10.88 -3.18
CA GLY A 594 11.47 9.66 -3.33
C GLY A 594 11.47 9.08 -4.74
N ASN A 595 11.44 7.75 -4.83
CA ASN A 595 11.54 6.98 -6.08
C ASN A 595 10.31 7.08 -7.00
N ALA A 596 9.13 7.42 -6.47
CA ALA A 596 7.90 7.44 -7.25
C ALA A 596 7.90 8.57 -8.29
N PHE A 597 7.32 8.32 -9.47
CA PHE A 597 7.19 9.29 -10.57
C PHE A 597 8.53 9.83 -11.12
N LEU A 598 9.58 9.01 -11.10
CA LEU A 598 10.91 9.32 -11.65
C LEU A 598 11.31 8.41 -12.82
N ASN A 599 10.37 7.70 -13.45
CA ASN A 599 10.69 6.89 -14.62
C ASN A 599 10.56 7.75 -15.89
N PRO A 600 11.64 7.95 -16.65
CA PRO A 600 11.58 8.68 -17.91
C PRO A 600 10.98 7.82 -19.01
N GLY A 601 10.51 8.46 -20.08
CA GLY A 601 9.96 7.76 -21.23
C GLY A 601 9.45 8.70 -22.30
N VAL A 602 8.43 8.27 -23.04
CA VAL A 602 7.79 9.02 -24.15
C VAL A 602 6.97 10.24 -23.72
N GLY A 603 6.95 10.56 -22.43
CA GLY A 603 6.17 11.67 -21.84
C GLY A 603 4.97 11.19 -21.03
N TRP A 604 4.39 12.13 -20.29
CA TRP A 604 3.14 11.95 -19.55
C TRP A 604 1.94 12.42 -20.39
N GLY A 605 0.74 11.96 -20.03
CA GLY A 605 -0.51 12.29 -20.71
C GLY A 605 -1.73 11.96 -19.85
N GLY A 606 -2.86 11.67 -20.48
CA GLY A 606 -4.12 11.33 -19.82
C GLY A 606 -4.99 12.55 -19.53
N SER A 607 -6.18 12.28 -19.00
CA SER A 607 -7.23 13.28 -18.80
C SER A 607 -6.94 14.34 -17.73
N CYS A 608 -6.00 14.11 -16.82
CA CYS A 608 -5.76 14.98 -15.67
C CYS A 608 -4.54 15.90 -15.80
N PHE A 609 -3.33 15.37 -16.08
CA PHE A 609 -2.10 16.19 -15.97
C PHE A 609 -2.08 17.38 -16.92
N GLY A 610 -2.38 17.17 -18.20
CA GLY A 610 -2.38 18.25 -19.19
C GLY A 610 -3.38 19.35 -18.83
N LYS A 611 -4.61 18.98 -18.49
CA LYS A 611 -5.67 19.94 -18.14
C LYS A 611 -5.38 20.68 -16.84
N ASP A 612 -4.89 19.97 -15.82
CA ASP A 612 -4.71 20.57 -14.50
C ASP A 612 -3.50 21.52 -14.51
N VAL A 613 -2.40 21.15 -15.16
CA VAL A 613 -1.24 22.05 -15.30
C VAL A 613 -1.61 23.29 -16.12
N ALA A 614 -2.33 23.12 -17.24
CA ALA A 614 -2.81 24.25 -18.04
C ALA A 614 -3.75 25.15 -17.25
N GLY A 615 -4.70 24.57 -16.51
CA GLY A 615 -5.62 25.32 -15.64
C GLY A 615 -4.88 26.13 -14.57
N LEU A 616 -3.86 25.55 -13.93
CA LEU A 616 -3.08 26.27 -12.92
C LEU A 616 -2.23 27.41 -13.52
N ILE A 617 -1.69 27.22 -14.73
CA ILE A 617 -0.99 28.27 -15.48
C ILE A 617 -1.96 29.42 -15.82
N SER A 618 -3.13 29.09 -16.35
CA SER A 618 -4.19 30.04 -16.71
C SER A 618 -4.65 30.84 -15.48
N THR A 619 -4.94 30.16 -14.36
CA THR A 619 -5.27 30.84 -13.10
C THR A 619 -4.14 31.77 -12.66
N GLY A 620 -2.87 31.36 -12.74
CA GLY A 620 -1.76 32.27 -12.43
C GLY A 620 -1.82 33.56 -13.27
N GLN A 621 -2.00 33.41 -14.59
CA GLN A 621 -1.98 34.51 -15.55
C GLN A 621 -3.14 35.50 -15.33
N GLU A 622 -4.32 35.01 -14.94
CA GLU A 622 -5.47 35.84 -14.57
C GLU A 622 -5.14 36.79 -13.40
N TYR A 623 -4.33 36.33 -12.44
CA TYR A 623 -3.85 37.13 -11.31
C TYR A 623 -2.52 37.84 -11.59
N GLY A 624 -2.08 37.90 -12.86
CA GLY A 624 -0.86 38.61 -13.26
C GLY A 624 0.45 37.89 -12.89
N TYR A 625 0.41 36.59 -12.59
CA TYR A 625 1.57 35.77 -12.26
C TYR A 625 1.80 34.68 -13.32
N THR A 626 3.02 34.54 -13.84
CA THR A 626 3.34 33.44 -14.77
C THR A 626 4.10 32.33 -14.04
N PRO A 627 3.53 31.12 -13.87
CA PRO A 627 4.22 30.01 -13.21
C PRO A 627 5.29 29.39 -14.13
N SER A 628 6.48 30.01 -14.20
CA SER A 628 7.55 29.64 -15.13
C SER A 628 7.95 28.15 -15.09
N MET A 629 8.02 27.56 -13.89
CA MET A 629 8.30 26.13 -13.73
C MET A 629 7.25 25.24 -14.40
N LEU A 630 5.96 25.60 -14.30
CA LEU A 630 4.89 24.80 -14.88
C LEU A 630 4.87 24.93 -16.41
N CYS A 631 5.15 26.12 -16.94
CA CYS A 631 5.35 26.32 -18.37
C CYS A 631 6.48 25.43 -18.90
N ALA A 632 7.63 25.43 -18.23
CA ALA A 632 8.76 24.56 -18.57
C ALA A 632 8.37 23.07 -18.49
N THR A 633 7.64 22.65 -17.46
CA THR A 633 7.13 21.27 -17.33
C THR A 633 6.33 20.82 -18.55
N VAL A 634 5.46 21.68 -19.09
CA VAL A 634 4.67 21.38 -20.31
C VAL A 634 5.55 21.35 -21.56
N GLU A 635 6.42 22.34 -21.72
CA GLU A 635 7.35 22.44 -22.86
C GLU A 635 8.27 21.22 -22.96
N ILE A 636 8.83 20.77 -21.83
CA ILE A 636 9.66 19.58 -21.73
C ILE A 636 8.86 18.33 -22.15
N ASN A 637 7.61 18.19 -21.71
CA ASN A 637 6.79 17.04 -22.08
C ASN A 637 6.49 17.00 -23.59
N GLN A 638 6.15 18.14 -24.19
CA GLN A 638 5.94 18.25 -25.63
C GLN A 638 7.22 17.94 -26.42
N ALA A 639 8.36 18.46 -25.96
CA ALA A 639 9.66 18.16 -26.55
C ALA A 639 10.02 16.67 -26.43
N GLN A 640 9.66 16.02 -25.31
CA GLN A 640 9.92 14.60 -25.07
C GLN A 640 9.13 13.70 -26.02
N ARG A 641 7.84 13.99 -26.27
CA ARG A 641 7.05 13.25 -27.28
C ARG A 641 7.68 13.35 -28.67
N ALA A 642 8.20 14.52 -29.03
CA ALA A 642 8.96 14.70 -30.28
C ALA A 642 10.31 13.95 -30.29
N THR A 643 10.93 13.70 -29.12
CA THR A 643 12.16 12.90 -29.03
C THR A 643 11.95 11.47 -29.52
N ALA A 644 10.80 10.85 -29.23
CA ALA A 644 10.52 9.49 -29.70
C ALA A 644 10.66 9.36 -31.24
N VAL A 645 10.12 10.35 -31.96
CA VAL A 645 10.22 10.43 -33.42
C VAL A 645 11.66 10.73 -33.87
N ARG A 646 12.35 11.66 -33.18
CA ARG A 646 13.77 11.96 -33.48
C ARG A 646 14.67 10.76 -33.29
N LYS A 647 14.41 9.90 -32.29
CA LYS A 647 15.17 8.68 -32.05
C LYS A 647 14.98 7.70 -33.20
N LEU A 648 13.74 7.45 -33.62
CA LEU A 648 13.45 6.65 -34.82
C LEU A 648 14.11 7.23 -36.09
N GLN A 649 14.05 8.55 -36.29
CA GLN A 649 14.72 9.22 -37.41
C GLN A 649 16.24 9.06 -37.36
N ARG A 650 16.86 9.16 -36.17
CA ARG A 650 18.31 8.97 -35.99
C ARG A 650 18.75 7.57 -36.41
N GLU A 651 17.97 6.56 -36.04
CA GLU A 651 18.31 5.16 -36.29
C GLU A 651 17.92 4.67 -37.69
N LEU A 652 16.82 5.17 -38.26
CA LEU A 652 16.30 4.72 -39.57
C LEU A 652 16.64 5.66 -40.73
N HIS A 653 17.21 6.84 -40.42
CA HIS A 653 17.48 7.97 -41.29
C HIS A 653 16.25 8.61 -41.93
N VAL A 654 15.53 7.89 -42.80
CA VAL A 654 14.33 8.38 -43.51
C VAL A 654 13.12 7.59 -43.03
N LEU A 655 12.12 8.30 -42.47
CA LEU A 655 10.87 7.70 -41.99
C LEU A 655 9.81 7.51 -43.08
N LYS A 656 9.86 8.29 -44.17
CA LYS A 656 8.90 8.18 -45.27
C LYS A 656 8.92 6.77 -45.87
N GLY A 657 7.78 6.09 -45.82
CA GLY A 657 7.59 4.72 -46.30
C GLY A 657 8.05 3.62 -45.31
N ARG A 658 8.59 3.98 -44.14
CA ARG A 658 8.94 3.03 -43.09
C ARG A 658 7.70 2.50 -42.40
N ARG A 659 7.74 1.23 -41.99
CA ARG A 659 6.69 0.58 -41.21
C ARG A 659 7.09 0.58 -39.74
N ILE A 660 6.26 1.13 -38.87
CA ILE A 660 6.56 1.29 -37.45
C ILE A 660 5.43 0.69 -36.64
N ALA A 661 5.77 -0.21 -35.71
CA ALA A 661 4.81 -0.78 -34.75
C ALA A 661 4.78 0.07 -33.47
N LEU A 662 3.58 0.35 -32.95
CA LEU A 662 3.37 0.91 -31.61
C LEU A 662 2.79 -0.18 -30.70
N LEU A 663 3.46 -0.51 -29.60
CA LEU A 663 2.89 -1.38 -28.57
C LEU A 663 2.38 -0.52 -27.40
N GLY A 664 1.09 -0.58 -27.14
CA GLY A 664 0.38 0.34 -26.26
C GLY A 664 -0.13 1.58 -26.99
N LEU A 665 -1.36 1.97 -26.71
CA LEU A 665 -2.02 3.14 -27.27
C LEU A 665 -2.57 4.08 -26.19
N THR A 666 -2.91 3.53 -25.03
CA THR A 666 -3.44 4.27 -23.89
C THR A 666 -2.32 5.05 -23.19
N PHE A 667 -2.66 6.09 -22.43
CA PHE A 667 -1.63 6.92 -21.80
C PHE A 667 -0.85 6.17 -20.68
N LYS A 668 -1.45 5.12 -20.13
CA LYS A 668 -0.91 4.21 -19.10
C LYS A 668 -1.67 2.86 -19.12
N PRO A 669 -1.14 1.78 -18.53
CA PRO A 669 -1.85 0.50 -18.48
C PRO A 669 -3.08 0.53 -17.57
N GLY A 670 -3.99 -0.41 -17.78
CA GLY A 670 -5.20 -0.63 -16.95
C GLY A 670 -6.40 0.26 -17.29
N THR A 671 -6.34 1.07 -18.34
CA THR A 671 -7.43 1.96 -18.80
C THR A 671 -7.55 1.88 -20.32
N ASP A 672 -8.73 2.20 -20.86
CA ASP A 672 -9.00 2.39 -22.28
C ASP A 672 -8.93 3.86 -22.72
N ASP A 673 -8.54 4.78 -21.83
CA ASP A 673 -8.48 6.21 -22.13
C ASP A 673 -7.32 6.59 -23.07
N LEU A 674 -7.70 7.20 -24.18
CA LEU A 674 -6.83 7.70 -25.25
C LEU A 674 -6.59 9.21 -25.17
N ARG A 675 -7.26 9.94 -24.27
CA ARG A 675 -7.14 11.40 -24.16
C ARG A 675 -5.72 11.80 -23.80
N ASP A 676 -5.16 12.71 -24.59
CA ASP A 676 -3.77 13.17 -24.47
C ASP A 676 -2.74 12.04 -24.37
N ALA A 677 -3.01 10.87 -24.97
CA ALA A 677 -2.08 9.75 -24.93
C ALA A 677 -0.80 10.05 -25.74
N PRO A 678 0.41 9.85 -25.17
CA PRO A 678 1.67 10.05 -25.91
C PRO A 678 1.76 9.22 -27.19
N ALA A 679 1.18 8.00 -27.19
CA ALA A 679 1.11 7.13 -28.36
C ALA A 679 0.47 7.80 -29.57
N LEU A 680 -0.62 8.53 -29.36
CA LEU A 680 -1.38 9.18 -30.42
C LEU A 680 -0.70 10.44 -30.96
N ASP A 681 -0.05 11.24 -30.12
CA ASP A 681 0.78 12.37 -30.56
C ASP A 681 1.98 11.90 -31.39
N VAL A 682 2.68 10.85 -30.92
CA VAL A 682 3.79 10.23 -31.66
C VAL A 682 3.30 9.64 -32.98
N ALA A 683 2.16 8.94 -32.98
CA ALA A 683 1.56 8.39 -34.20
C ALA A 683 1.25 9.49 -35.22
N LYS A 684 0.62 10.60 -34.80
CA LYS A 684 0.36 11.77 -35.65
C LYS A 684 1.63 12.30 -36.31
N ARG A 685 2.70 12.46 -35.54
CA ARG A 685 4.00 12.92 -36.06
C ARG A 685 4.63 11.94 -37.04
N LEU A 686 4.52 10.63 -36.77
CA LEU A 686 5.02 9.58 -37.65
C LEU A 686 4.24 9.50 -38.98
N LEU A 687 2.90 9.60 -38.93
CA LEU A 687 2.05 9.69 -40.12
C LEU A 687 2.38 10.94 -40.95
N ALA A 688 2.57 12.09 -40.30
CA ALA A 688 2.99 13.33 -40.97
C ALA A 688 4.39 13.20 -41.61
N ALA A 689 5.29 12.40 -41.03
CA ALA A 689 6.59 12.05 -41.61
C ALA A 689 6.50 11.00 -42.75
N GLY A 690 5.30 10.49 -43.05
CA GLY A 690 5.03 9.52 -44.10
C GLY A 690 5.32 8.07 -43.72
N ALA A 691 5.38 7.74 -42.43
CA ALA A 691 5.48 6.36 -41.97
C ALA A 691 4.12 5.65 -42.07
N VAL A 692 4.16 4.31 -42.17
CA VAL A 692 3.00 3.43 -42.10
C VAL A 692 2.97 2.80 -40.71
N ILE A 693 1.84 2.88 -40.01
CA ILE A 693 1.76 2.50 -38.60
C ILE A 693 0.85 1.29 -38.42
N SER A 694 1.35 0.31 -37.68
CA SER A 694 0.56 -0.73 -37.01
C SER A 694 0.61 -0.52 -35.51
N ALA A 695 -0.45 -0.86 -34.79
CA ALA A 695 -0.47 -0.74 -33.34
C ALA A 695 -1.24 -1.88 -32.68
N PHE A 696 -0.80 -2.27 -31.50
CA PHE A 696 -1.53 -3.19 -30.63
C PHE A 696 -1.64 -2.59 -29.24
N ASP A 697 -2.83 -2.65 -28.66
CA ASP A 697 -3.09 -2.37 -27.25
C ASP A 697 -4.10 -3.41 -26.74
N PRO A 698 -3.93 -3.96 -25.52
CA PRO A 698 -4.76 -5.06 -25.05
C PRO A 698 -6.25 -4.73 -24.91
N VAL A 699 -6.60 -3.45 -24.72
CA VAL A 699 -7.99 -3.03 -24.44
C VAL A 699 -8.60 -2.15 -25.52
N VAL A 700 -7.79 -1.51 -26.37
CA VAL A 700 -8.29 -0.60 -27.43
C VAL A 700 -8.77 -1.40 -28.64
N LYS A 701 -10.08 -1.35 -28.90
CA LYS A 701 -10.73 -2.08 -30.02
C LYS A 701 -10.96 -1.24 -31.27
N SER A 702 -11.03 0.08 -31.11
CA SER A 702 -11.22 1.03 -32.19
C SER A 702 -10.48 2.32 -31.89
N LEU A 703 -10.16 3.06 -32.95
CA LEU A 703 -9.54 4.37 -32.86
C LEU A 703 -10.49 5.44 -33.40
N PRO A 704 -10.39 6.69 -32.93
CA PRO A 704 -11.07 7.82 -33.56
C PRO A 704 -10.73 7.94 -35.05
N ASP A 705 -11.66 8.47 -35.85
CA ASP A 705 -11.52 8.59 -37.31
C ASP A 705 -10.24 9.32 -37.76
N GLU A 706 -9.77 10.29 -36.95
CA GLU A 706 -8.52 11.00 -37.22
C GLU A 706 -7.27 10.09 -37.22
N TYR A 707 -7.36 8.88 -36.67
CA TYR A 707 -6.30 7.87 -36.67
C TYR A 707 -6.63 6.64 -37.53
N ALA A 708 -7.61 6.73 -38.43
CA ALA A 708 -8.03 5.60 -39.30
C ALA A 708 -6.90 5.05 -40.19
N ALA A 709 -5.80 5.81 -40.37
CA ALA A 709 -4.61 5.36 -41.08
C ALA A 709 -3.74 4.35 -40.29
N ILE A 710 -4.00 4.18 -38.99
CA ILE A 710 -3.30 3.22 -38.13
C ILE A 710 -3.98 1.85 -38.25
N ARG A 711 -3.21 0.82 -38.56
CA ARG A 711 -3.71 -0.56 -38.53
C ARG A 711 -3.70 -1.08 -37.10
N LEU A 712 -4.87 -1.31 -36.50
CA LEU A 712 -4.98 -2.08 -35.26
C LEU A 712 -4.71 -3.55 -35.54
N ALA A 713 -3.78 -4.13 -34.78
CA ALA A 713 -3.36 -5.52 -34.84
C ALA A 713 -4.06 -6.36 -33.76
N SER A 714 -4.07 -7.69 -33.93
CA SER A 714 -4.69 -8.61 -32.95
C SER A 714 -3.79 -8.95 -31.76
N ASP A 715 -2.48 -8.85 -31.92
CA ASP A 715 -1.48 -9.17 -30.90
C ASP A 715 -0.16 -8.43 -31.18
N PRO A 716 0.81 -8.43 -30.25
CA PRO A 716 2.08 -7.73 -30.43
C PRO A 716 2.91 -8.18 -31.64
N TYR A 717 2.80 -9.45 -32.04
CA TYR A 717 3.57 -10.02 -33.15
C TYR A 717 2.94 -9.70 -34.50
N ASP A 718 1.60 -9.68 -34.59
CA ASP A 718 0.89 -9.11 -35.75
C ASP A 718 1.26 -7.64 -35.92
N ALA A 719 1.24 -6.84 -34.84
CA ALA A 719 1.67 -5.44 -34.91
C ALA A 719 3.10 -5.30 -35.47
N ALA A 720 3.99 -6.24 -35.13
CA ALA A 720 5.38 -6.27 -35.55
C ALA A 720 5.64 -6.92 -36.93
N ASP A 721 4.62 -7.41 -37.65
CA ASP A 721 4.82 -8.06 -38.95
C ASP A 721 5.44 -7.10 -39.98
N ARG A 722 6.63 -7.46 -40.47
CA ARG A 722 7.41 -6.73 -41.49
C ARG A 722 7.67 -5.26 -41.17
N VAL A 723 7.68 -4.88 -39.89
CA VAL A 723 8.02 -3.50 -39.48
C VAL A 723 9.53 -3.27 -39.50
N ASP A 724 9.95 -2.03 -39.78
CA ASP A 724 11.35 -1.62 -39.69
C ASP A 724 11.79 -1.34 -38.25
N ALA A 725 10.85 -0.90 -37.42
CA ALA A 725 11.07 -0.65 -36.01
C ALA A 725 9.80 -0.83 -35.21
N LEU A 726 9.96 -1.13 -33.93
CA LEU A 726 8.91 -1.19 -32.94
C LEU A 726 9.20 -0.19 -31.82
N ILE A 727 8.18 0.48 -31.30
CA ILE A 727 8.28 1.30 -30.09
C ILE A 727 7.25 0.87 -29.05
N LEU A 728 7.71 0.64 -27.83
CA LEU A 728 6.86 0.42 -26.67
C LEU A 728 6.38 1.79 -26.16
N MET A 729 5.09 2.09 -26.33
CA MET A 729 4.47 3.35 -25.94
C MET A 729 3.80 3.28 -24.56
N THR A 730 3.36 2.09 -24.13
CA THR A 730 2.69 1.89 -22.83
C THR A 730 3.16 0.59 -22.20
N ASP A 731 3.50 0.65 -20.91
CA ASP A 731 4.11 -0.41 -20.11
C ASP A 731 3.06 -1.41 -19.55
N TRP A 732 2.25 -1.99 -20.45
CA TRP A 732 1.34 -3.07 -20.06
C TRP A 732 2.13 -4.27 -19.49
N PRO A 733 1.73 -4.84 -18.34
CA PRO A 733 2.47 -5.91 -17.67
C PRO A 733 2.81 -7.10 -18.58
N GLU A 734 1.91 -7.47 -19.49
CA GLU A 734 2.09 -8.55 -20.45
C GLU A 734 3.26 -8.32 -21.43
N PHE A 735 3.58 -7.07 -21.75
CA PHE A 735 4.69 -6.74 -22.66
C PHE A 735 6.07 -7.06 -22.07
N ARG A 736 6.17 -7.25 -20.74
CA ARG A 736 7.40 -7.67 -20.07
C ARG A 736 7.81 -9.10 -20.45
N PHE A 737 6.87 -9.89 -20.95
CA PHE A 737 7.05 -11.30 -21.31
C PHE A 737 7.07 -11.56 -22.81
N ILE A 738 7.23 -10.51 -23.64
CA ILE A 738 7.39 -10.67 -25.09
C ILE A 738 8.59 -11.56 -25.42
N ASP A 739 8.39 -12.52 -26.32
CA ASP A 739 9.45 -13.36 -26.86
C ASP A 739 10.22 -12.58 -27.94
N ALA A 740 11.41 -12.11 -27.58
CA ALA A 740 12.27 -11.36 -28.48
C ALA A 740 12.69 -12.16 -29.73
N ALA A 741 12.82 -13.48 -29.64
CA ALA A 741 13.15 -14.33 -30.79
C ALA A 741 11.95 -14.53 -31.73
N ALA A 742 10.73 -14.59 -31.18
CA ALA A 742 9.51 -14.54 -31.99
C ALA A 742 9.35 -13.18 -32.68
N LEU A 743 9.59 -12.09 -31.94
CA LEU A 743 9.55 -10.74 -32.47
C LEU A 743 10.56 -10.55 -33.61
N ARG A 744 11.79 -11.05 -33.44
CA ARG A 744 12.82 -11.02 -34.50
C ARG A 744 12.38 -11.74 -35.77
N ARG A 745 11.65 -12.85 -35.66
CA ARG A 745 11.20 -13.65 -36.81
C ARG A 745 10.19 -12.92 -37.69
N VAL A 746 9.33 -12.09 -37.09
CA VAL A 746 8.27 -11.36 -37.81
C VAL A 746 8.71 -9.98 -38.28
N MET A 747 9.64 -9.33 -37.58
CA MET A 747 10.15 -8.01 -37.95
C MET A 747 11.03 -8.05 -39.21
N ARG A 748 10.92 -6.99 -40.03
CA ARG A 748 11.85 -6.75 -41.16
C ARG A 748 13.15 -6.11 -40.68
N GLY A 749 13.05 -5.08 -39.85
CA GLY A 749 14.18 -4.44 -39.20
C GLY A 749 14.54 -5.12 -37.88
N ASP A 750 15.50 -4.55 -37.17
CA ASP A 750 16.00 -5.07 -35.90
C ASP A 750 15.81 -4.08 -34.73
N LEU A 751 15.26 -2.88 -34.96
CA LEU A 751 15.18 -1.83 -33.97
C LEU A 751 13.96 -1.96 -33.05
N VAL A 752 14.20 -2.02 -31.75
CA VAL A 752 13.17 -1.88 -30.72
C VAL A 752 13.50 -0.67 -29.84
N VAL A 753 12.57 0.28 -29.78
CA VAL A 753 12.65 1.46 -28.90
C VAL A 753 11.77 1.20 -27.68
N ASP A 754 12.38 1.06 -26.52
CA ASP A 754 11.68 0.95 -25.26
C ASP A 754 11.32 2.35 -24.74
N GLY A 755 10.12 2.81 -25.09
CA GLY A 755 9.64 4.13 -24.70
C GLY A 755 9.30 4.30 -23.23
N ARG A 756 9.43 3.24 -22.43
CA ARG A 756 9.11 3.23 -20.99
C ARG A 756 10.24 2.70 -20.11
N ASN A 757 11.39 2.35 -20.69
CA ASN A 757 12.49 1.65 -20.01
C ASN A 757 11.98 0.43 -19.20
N PHE A 758 11.02 -0.28 -19.77
CA PHE A 758 10.25 -1.34 -19.13
C PHE A 758 10.69 -2.75 -19.53
N LEU A 759 11.20 -2.91 -20.75
CA LEU A 759 11.57 -4.21 -21.33
C LEU A 759 12.86 -4.74 -20.69
N PRO A 760 12.90 -6.04 -20.31
CA PRO A 760 14.09 -6.61 -19.70
C PRO A 760 15.21 -6.75 -20.73
N GLN A 761 16.27 -5.96 -20.60
CA GLN A 761 17.41 -5.95 -21.54
C GLN A 761 18.00 -7.35 -21.78
N ALA A 762 18.09 -8.17 -20.73
CA ALA A 762 18.58 -9.54 -20.81
C ALA A 762 17.79 -10.43 -21.79
N ALA A 763 16.48 -10.18 -21.98
CA ALA A 763 15.65 -10.95 -22.91
C ALA A 763 15.96 -10.65 -24.38
N PHE A 764 16.55 -9.48 -24.68
CA PHE A 764 16.90 -9.07 -26.04
C PHE A 764 18.34 -9.44 -26.41
N VAL A 765 19.20 -9.79 -25.44
CA VAL A 765 20.58 -10.22 -25.68
C VAL A 765 20.59 -11.51 -26.53
N GLY A 766 21.30 -11.49 -27.65
CA GLY A 766 21.40 -12.65 -28.56
C GLY A 766 20.15 -12.90 -29.42
N SER A 767 19.09 -12.10 -29.29
CA SER A 767 17.86 -12.23 -30.09
C SER A 767 18.03 -11.76 -31.55
N GLY A 768 19.09 -11.00 -31.83
CA GLY A 768 19.29 -10.31 -33.11
C GLY A 768 18.46 -9.04 -33.26
N LEU A 769 17.78 -8.59 -32.20
CA LEU A 769 17.16 -7.27 -32.09
C LEU A 769 18.08 -6.31 -31.33
N ARG A 770 18.04 -5.05 -31.71
CA ARG A 770 18.72 -3.94 -31.05
C ARG A 770 17.71 -3.15 -30.22
N LEU A 771 17.83 -3.29 -28.91
CA LEU A 771 17.01 -2.56 -27.93
C LEU A 771 17.71 -1.25 -27.55
N ILE A 772 16.98 -0.14 -27.65
CA ILE A 772 17.39 1.16 -27.11
C ILE A 772 16.26 1.72 -26.26
N GLY A 773 16.57 2.40 -25.15
CA GLY A 773 15.55 3.06 -24.31
C GLY A 773 15.65 4.58 -24.36
N PHE A 774 15.19 5.24 -23.31
CA PHE A 774 15.39 6.69 -23.09
C PHE A 774 16.42 6.90 -21.99
N GLY A 775 17.53 7.55 -22.32
CA GLY A 775 18.59 7.86 -21.34
C GLY A 775 19.63 6.77 -21.11
N TRP A 776 19.80 5.81 -22.04
CA TRP A 776 20.82 4.77 -22.01
C TRP A 776 21.06 4.11 -23.37
#